data_AF-A0A0M8SKI0-F1
#
_entry.id   AF-A0A0M8SKI0-F1
#
_cell.length_a   1.000
_cell.length_b   1.000
_cell.length_c   1.000
_cell.angle_alpha   90.00
_cell.angle_beta   90.00
_cell.angle_gamma   90.00
#
_symmetry.space_group_name_H-M   'P 1'
#
loop_
_entity.id
_entity.type
_entity.pdbx_description
1 polymer ?
#
loop_
_entity_poly.entity_id
_entity_poly.type
_entity_poly.pdbx_seq_one_letter_code
_entity_poly.pdbx_strand_id
1 'polypeptide(L)'
;MADQKRAGDGARQGRLAPPEWLIGGLRPAPTPIPWPAVARAAIAMAAPLAVGMATGQSAYGALASMGALSGVIGDTADAYRMRIFNIAVPQLFGALGVTVGSLVFGHGWLAVAALTLVALASGMISTIGAVASVSGLLLLLNAVVGAGLPMPGPWWKAPLLLSLGGLFVLLLSLLGWPLRRTEPERAAVAGTYRAVAEAIEAATTDAYDTRRQAVTQSLNTAYDLVLARRAREHGRREELVRLLAQLNVVIPIVEAAPAVHLRGWGVDPAIPTAVRQLADAVEEGRNELPELRLPAPATPAERALDTALRHAFAVVHDPDVDHSNIDDRLGRPAALRIRFRRAARNVLLSGASWRYGLRLALCIGLAQALVSVVPVERSYWVALTIVFVLKPDFGSVFARALMRAVGTAGGLVIAAAVLAEVPRGWWDVPVMMLLAALIPAFSAKGYAFQTAAITPVILLLSDVLNHQGFNLVLPRLWDSLIGCAIALIAGYLLWPESWHTRIGTRLADAVAATAEYVEYAFSAGDDRAERVRHRRRLYRDLSTVRSEFQRALTEPPPMGARAAAWWPLVVAVERIVDATTAARVRVNHGADAPAAGEVTEIAAELRELAEGLRESVTLVEVRAELSGDEESVLAPLRQEVRAARAIASPTP
;
A
#
# COMPACT_ATOMS: atom_id res chain seq x y z
N MET A 1 1.32 35.02 31.66
CA MET A 1 1.45 34.22 32.92
C MET A 1 0.38 33.11 33.06
N ALA A 2 -0.49 32.89 32.07
CA ALA A 2 -1.41 31.75 31.99
C ALA A 2 -0.90 30.60 31.07
N ASP A 3 0.19 30.82 30.33
CA ASP A 3 0.75 29.84 29.37
C ASP A 3 1.75 28.85 29.99
N GLN A 4 2.24 29.13 31.19
CA GLN A 4 3.22 28.28 31.86
C GLN A 4 2.59 27.10 32.63
N LYS A 5 1.25 27.01 32.65
CA LYS A 5 0.51 25.95 33.34
C LYS A 5 0.14 24.76 32.43
N ARG A 6 0.35 24.87 31.10
CA ARG A 6 0.14 23.74 30.16
C ARG A 6 1.38 22.89 29.90
N ALA A 7 2.57 23.37 30.26
CA ALA A 7 3.82 22.60 30.15
C ALA A 7 4.04 21.59 31.29
N GLY A 8 3.18 21.58 32.32
CA GLY A 8 3.27 20.70 33.49
C GLY A 8 2.39 19.44 33.46
N ASP A 9 1.44 19.33 32.53
CA ASP A 9 0.45 18.24 32.50
C ASP A 9 0.87 17.02 31.65
N GLY A 10 2.03 17.08 30.99
CA GLY A 10 2.56 15.97 30.17
C GLY A 10 3.14 14.78 30.96
N ALA A 11 3.31 14.90 32.28
CA ALA A 11 4.07 13.93 33.08
C ALA A 11 3.22 12.99 33.98
N ARG A 12 1.88 12.98 33.82
CA ARG A 12 1.01 12.03 34.54
C ARG A 12 -0.07 11.43 33.64
N GLN A 13 0.32 10.86 32.49
CA GLN A 13 -0.54 9.87 31.84
C GLN A 13 -0.48 8.56 32.65
N GLY A 14 -1.64 8.13 33.15
CA GLY A 14 -1.78 6.99 34.06
C GLY A 14 -1.19 5.70 33.50
N ARG A 15 -0.56 4.92 34.39
CA ARG A 15 0.09 3.62 34.15
C ARG A 15 -0.83 2.49 33.66
N LEU A 16 -2.01 2.79 33.10
CA LEU A 16 -3.00 1.80 32.65
C LEU A 16 -3.65 2.14 31.29
N ALA A 17 -3.19 3.16 30.56
CA ALA A 17 -3.65 3.37 29.20
C ALA A 17 -3.02 2.30 28.27
N PRO A 18 -3.81 1.57 27.47
CA PRO A 18 -3.25 0.68 26.46
C PRO A 18 -2.35 1.49 25.51
N PRO A 19 -1.24 0.92 25.01
CA PRO A 19 -0.31 1.65 24.16
C PRO A 19 -1.03 2.27 22.94
N GLU A 20 -0.66 3.48 22.52
CA GLU A 20 -1.33 4.16 21.39
C GLU A 20 -1.28 3.35 20.09
N TRP A 21 -0.19 2.60 19.85
CA TRP A 21 -0.07 1.70 18.70
C TRP A 21 -1.13 0.57 18.71
N LEU A 22 -1.62 0.17 19.89
CA LEU A 22 -2.69 -0.82 20.05
C LEU A 22 -4.06 -0.20 19.80
N ILE A 23 -4.31 0.99 20.34
CA ILE A 23 -5.59 1.70 20.20
C ILE A 23 -5.79 2.15 18.75
N GLY A 24 -4.73 2.59 18.06
CA GLY A 24 -4.78 3.01 16.67
C GLY A 24 -5.27 1.90 15.72
N GLY A 25 -4.90 0.64 15.96
CA GLY A 25 -5.31 -0.50 15.14
C GLY A 25 -6.76 -0.96 15.33
N LEU A 26 -7.38 -0.59 16.46
CA LEU A 26 -8.78 -0.92 16.79
C LEU A 26 -9.77 0.20 16.45
N ARG A 27 -9.28 1.41 16.13
CA ARG A 27 -10.13 2.52 15.70
C ARG A 27 -10.56 2.33 14.24
N PRO A 28 -11.86 2.41 13.93
CA PRO A 28 -12.34 2.29 12.56
C PRO A 28 -11.84 3.47 11.72
N ALA A 29 -11.27 3.17 10.55
CA ALA A 29 -10.86 4.19 9.59
C ALA A 29 -12.07 4.99 9.06
N PRO A 30 -11.92 6.31 8.81
CA PRO A 30 -12.98 7.18 8.30
C PRO A 30 -13.25 6.97 6.79
N THR A 31 -13.00 5.78 6.25
CA THR A 31 -13.19 5.46 4.83
C THR A 31 -14.69 5.23 4.53
N PRO A 32 -15.24 5.77 3.43
CA PRO A 32 -16.62 5.49 3.03
C PRO A 32 -16.81 4.01 2.65
N ILE A 33 -18.03 3.50 2.82
CA ILE A 33 -18.37 2.09 2.55
C ILE A 33 -18.49 1.87 1.03
N PRO A 34 -17.79 0.88 0.45
CA PRO A 34 -17.88 0.59 -0.98
C PRO A 34 -19.13 -0.23 -1.31
N TRP A 35 -20.31 0.41 -1.37
CA TRP A 35 -21.60 -0.24 -1.65
C TRP A 35 -21.61 -1.18 -2.87
N PRO A 36 -20.96 -0.86 -4.01
CA PRO A 36 -20.89 -1.80 -5.13
C PRO A 36 -20.16 -3.10 -4.79
N ALA A 37 -19.09 -3.03 -3.98
CA ALA A 37 -18.37 -4.22 -3.53
C ALA A 37 -19.20 -5.03 -2.54
N VAL A 38 -19.93 -4.35 -1.63
CA VAL A 38 -20.87 -4.96 -0.68
C VAL A 38 -21.93 -5.78 -1.40
N ALA A 39 -22.61 -5.20 -2.39
CA ALA A 39 -23.63 -5.90 -3.18
C ALA A 39 -23.06 -7.08 -3.96
N ARG A 40 -21.89 -6.91 -4.60
CA ARG A 40 -21.22 -8.00 -5.33
C ARG A 40 -20.82 -9.15 -4.41
N ALA A 41 -20.24 -8.87 -3.24
CA ALA A 41 -19.83 -9.91 -2.29
C ALA A 41 -21.02 -10.72 -1.79
N ALA A 42 -22.11 -10.04 -1.44
CA ALA A 42 -23.37 -10.65 -1.01
C ALA A 42 -23.89 -11.66 -2.05
N ILE A 43 -24.01 -11.22 -3.31
CA ILE A 43 -24.52 -12.05 -4.42
C ILE A 43 -23.52 -13.16 -4.77
N ALA A 44 -22.23 -12.84 -4.87
CA ALA A 44 -21.20 -13.77 -5.31
C ALA A 44 -21.04 -14.97 -4.37
N MET A 45 -21.25 -14.79 -3.07
CA MET A 45 -21.12 -15.85 -2.09
C MET A 45 -22.43 -16.58 -1.81
N ALA A 46 -23.57 -15.89 -1.85
CA ALA A 46 -24.87 -16.51 -1.60
C ALA A 46 -25.41 -17.31 -2.80
N ALA A 47 -25.18 -16.84 -4.04
CA ALA A 47 -25.75 -17.50 -5.23
C ALA A 47 -25.20 -18.93 -5.47
N PRO A 48 -23.88 -19.21 -5.39
CA PRO A 48 -23.39 -20.58 -5.54
C PRO A 48 -23.91 -21.52 -4.45
N LEU A 49 -24.03 -21.02 -3.21
CA LEU A 49 -24.61 -21.78 -2.10
C LEU A 49 -26.08 -22.11 -2.37
N ALA A 50 -26.88 -21.14 -2.82
CA ALA A 50 -28.28 -21.33 -3.17
C ALA A 50 -28.46 -22.35 -4.32
N VAL A 51 -27.63 -22.26 -5.37
CA VAL A 51 -27.63 -23.23 -6.48
C VAL A 51 -27.25 -24.63 -5.99
N GLY A 52 -26.24 -24.73 -5.12
CA GLY A 52 -25.86 -25.99 -4.49
C GLY A 52 -27.01 -26.60 -3.69
N MET A 53 -27.72 -25.80 -2.89
CA MET A 53 -28.88 -26.26 -2.13
C MET A 53 -30.06 -26.67 -3.04
N ALA A 54 -30.37 -25.88 -4.08
CA ALA A 54 -31.43 -26.19 -5.03
C ALA A 54 -31.20 -27.50 -5.79
N THR A 55 -29.93 -27.84 -6.04
CA THR A 55 -29.53 -29.06 -6.77
C THR A 55 -29.27 -30.25 -5.84
N GLY A 56 -29.47 -30.10 -4.53
CA GLY A 56 -29.15 -31.13 -3.53
C GLY A 56 -27.65 -31.37 -3.33
N GLN A 57 -26.79 -30.49 -3.85
CA GLN A 57 -25.33 -30.57 -3.81
C GLN A 57 -24.74 -29.39 -3.02
N SER A 58 -25.19 -29.19 -1.79
CA SER A 58 -24.80 -28.09 -0.90
C SER A 58 -23.29 -27.97 -0.71
N ALA A 59 -22.57 -29.10 -0.64
CA ALA A 59 -21.11 -29.13 -0.52
C ALA A 59 -20.40 -28.47 -1.72
N TYR A 60 -20.92 -28.64 -2.94
CA TYR A 60 -20.34 -28.02 -4.13
C TYR A 60 -20.63 -26.52 -4.18
N GLY A 61 -21.83 -26.12 -3.74
CA GLY A 61 -22.17 -24.72 -3.54
C GLY A 61 -21.23 -24.04 -2.54
N ALA A 62 -20.95 -24.70 -1.41
CA ALA A 62 -20.03 -24.18 -0.39
C ALA A 62 -18.58 -24.05 -0.90
N LEU A 63 -18.07 -25.02 -1.67
CA LEU A 63 -16.74 -24.92 -2.30
C LEU A 63 -16.67 -23.77 -3.30
N ALA A 64 -17.71 -23.59 -4.13
CA ALA A 64 -17.78 -22.45 -5.04
C ALA A 64 -17.85 -21.10 -4.28
N SER A 65 -18.63 -21.02 -3.21
CA SER A 65 -18.69 -19.83 -2.35
C SER A 65 -17.35 -19.54 -1.65
N MET A 66 -16.57 -20.56 -1.28
CA MET A 66 -15.21 -20.39 -0.75
C MET A 66 -14.24 -19.83 -1.80
N GLY A 67 -14.45 -20.21 -3.07
CA GLY A 67 -13.75 -19.64 -4.22
C GLY A 67 -14.12 -18.17 -4.44
N ALA A 68 -15.42 -17.85 -4.33
CA ALA A 68 -15.92 -16.49 -4.38
C ALA A 68 -15.36 -15.62 -3.25
N LEU A 69 -15.24 -16.12 -2.02
CA LEU A 69 -14.58 -15.42 -0.92
C LEU A 69 -13.16 -14.97 -1.28
N SER A 70 -12.38 -15.85 -1.92
CA SER A 70 -11.03 -15.54 -2.39
C SER A 70 -11.04 -14.43 -3.45
N GLY A 71 -12.03 -14.45 -4.35
CA GLY A 71 -12.25 -13.38 -5.34
C GLY A 71 -12.66 -12.05 -4.72
N VAL A 72 -13.52 -12.06 -3.70
CA VAL A 72 -13.95 -10.85 -2.96
C VAL A 72 -12.77 -10.22 -2.22
N ILE A 73 -11.93 -11.02 -1.57
CA ILE A 73 -10.71 -10.52 -0.89
C ILE A 73 -9.72 -9.93 -1.91
N GLY A 74 -9.66 -10.50 -3.12
CA GLY A 74 -8.82 -10.00 -4.22
C GLY A 74 -9.37 -8.79 -4.97
N ASP A 75 -10.63 -8.38 -4.73
CA ASP A 75 -11.29 -7.27 -5.42
C ASP A 75 -10.88 -5.89 -4.86
N THR A 76 -9.59 -5.56 -4.95
CA THR A 76 -9.02 -4.30 -4.44
C THR A 76 -8.75 -3.24 -5.52
N ALA A 77 -8.99 -3.55 -6.80
CA ALA A 77 -8.66 -2.65 -7.89
C ALA A 77 -9.83 -1.76 -8.33
N ASP A 78 -9.59 -0.45 -8.41
CA ASP A 78 -10.55 0.50 -8.98
C ASP A 78 -10.66 0.36 -10.51
N ALA A 79 -9.57 -0.04 -11.17
CA ALA A 79 -9.53 -0.27 -12.61
C ALA A 79 -10.06 -1.66 -13.00
N TYR A 80 -11.17 -1.73 -13.72
CA TYR A 80 -11.78 -3.00 -14.16
C TYR A 80 -10.83 -3.94 -14.92
N ARG A 81 -9.87 -3.42 -15.70
CA ARG A 81 -8.87 -4.27 -16.40
C ARG A 81 -7.83 -4.85 -15.45
N MET A 82 -7.48 -4.13 -14.39
CA MET A 82 -6.62 -4.68 -13.35
C MET A 82 -7.36 -5.74 -12.53
N ARG A 83 -8.68 -5.65 -12.38
CA ARG A 83 -9.48 -6.72 -11.73
C ARG A 83 -9.33 -8.07 -12.43
N ILE A 84 -9.23 -8.10 -13.76
CA ILE A 84 -8.99 -9.35 -14.50
C ILE A 84 -7.69 -10.01 -14.02
N PHE A 85 -6.58 -9.26 -13.95
CA PHE A 85 -5.31 -9.80 -13.48
C PHE A 85 -5.30 -10.09 -11.98
N ASN A 86 -5.90 -9.20 -11.17
CA ASN A 86 -5.94 -9.30 -9.71
C ASN A 86 -6.85 -10.43 -9.20
N ILE A 87 -7.82 -10.87 -10.00
CA ILE A 87 -8.71 -11.97 -9.63
C ILE A 87 -8.30 -13.25 -10.37
N ALA A 88 -8.12 -13.22 -11.69
CA ALA A 88 -7.89 -14.45 -12.46
C ALA A 88 -6.52 -15.08 -12.17
N VAL A 89 -5.44 -14.29 -12.09
CA VAL A 89 -4.10 -14.85 -11.85
C VAL A 89 -4.03 -15.49 -10.46
N PRO A 90 -4.42 -14.83 -9.36
CA PRO A 90 -4.44 -15.49 -8.06
C PRO A 90 -5.36 -16.71 -7.98
N GLN A 91 -6.46 -16.74 -8.74
CA GLN A 91 -7.31 -17.94 -8.77
C GLN A 91 -6.68 -19.14 -9.47
N LEU A 92 -5.88 -18.92 -10.52
CA LEU A 92 -5.08 -20.01 -11.12
C LEU A 92 -4.09 -20.60 -10.11
N PHE A 93 -3.43 -19.75 -9.33
CA PHE A 93 -2.55 -20.19 -8.26
C PHE A 93 -3.32 -20.89 -7.13
N GLY A 94 -4.52 -20.42 -6.80
CA GLY A 94 -5.41 -21.11 -5.86
C GLY A 94 -5.83 -22.50 -6.32
N ALA A 95 -6.19 -22.66 -7.60
CA ALA A 95 -6.51 -23.94 -8.21
C ALA A 95 -5.31 -24.92 -8.20
N LEU A 96 -4.11 -24.42 -8.51
CA LEU A 96 -2.87 -25.19 -8.36
C LEU A 96 -2.67 -25.61 -6.90
N GLY A 97 -2.87 -24.68 -5.96
CA GLY A 97 -2.78 -24.91 -4.53
C GLY A 97 -3.66 -26.07 -4.09
N VAL A 98 -4.97 -25.98 -4.34
CA VAL A 98 -5.91 -27.04 -3.91
C VAL A 98 -5.61 -28.39 -4.57
N THR A 99 -5.10 -28.39 -5.80
CA THR A 99 -4.67 -29.62 -6.49
C THR A 99 -3.49 -30.27 -5.77
N VAL A 100 -2.45 -29.49 -5.44
CA VAL A 100 -1.29 -29.99 -4.68
C VAL A 100 -1.72 -30.46 -3.29
N GLY A 101 -2.59 -29.70 -2.62
CA GLY A 101 -3.13 -30.05 -1.32
C GLY A 101 -3.89 -31.37 -1.34
N SER A 102 -4.83 -31.54 -2.28
CA SER A 102 -5.67 -32.73 -2.37
C SER A 102 -4.89 -34.00 -2.72
N LEU A 103 -3.82 -33.88 -3.52
CA LEU A 103 -2.93 -35.01 -3.84
C LEU A 103 -2.16 -35.51 -2.62
N VAL A 104 -1.89 -34.63 -1.67
CA VAL A 104 -1.07 -34.94 -0.50
C VAL A 104 -1.91 -35.19 0.76
N PHE A 105 -3.22 -34.95 0.67
CA PHE A 105 -4.20 -35.31 1.71
C PHE A 105 -3.98 -36.77 2.17
N GLY A 106 -3.89 -36.98 3.48
CA GLY A 106 -3.70 -38.31 4.08
C GLY A 106 -2.27 -38.89 4.05
N HIS A 107 -1.27 -38.19 3.50
CA HIS A 107 0.10 -38.71 3.37
C HIS A 107 1.08 -38.29 4.49
N GLY A 108 0.56 -37.92 5.68
CA GLY A 108 1.35 -37.65 6.90
C GLY A 108 2.52 -36.67 6.69
N TRP A 109 3.76 -37.13 6.92
CA TRP A 109 4.98 -36.32 6.78
C TRP A 109 5.23 -35.81 5.35
N LEU A 110 4.73 -36.50 4.32
CA LEU A 110 4.81 -36.01 2.95
C LEU A 110 3.96 -34.74 2.76
N ALA A 111 2.85 -34.61 3.50
CA ALA A 111 2.06 -33.38 3.58
C ALA A 111 2.83 -32.25 4.25
N VAL A 112 3.52 -32.54 5.36
CA VAL A 112 4.38 -31.57 6.03
C VAL A 112 5.44 -31.03 5.07
N ALA A 113 6.15 -31.93 4.37
CA ALA A 113 7.20 -31.55 3.41
C ALA A 113 6.64 -30.75 2.23
N ALA A 114 5.56 -31.22 1.60
CA ALA A 114 4.94 -30.56 0.45
C ALA A 114 4.42 -29.16 0.81
N LEU A 115 3.68 -29.02 1.91
CA LEU A 115 3.14 -27.72 2.35
C LEU A 115 4.26 -26.74 2.76
N THR A 116 5.35 -27.23 3.34
CA THR A 116 6.53 -26.42 3.66
C THR A 116 7.20 -25.87 2.40
N LEU A 117 7.34 -26.70 1.36
CA LEU A 117 7.88 -26.28 0.06
C LEU A 117 6.95 -25.29 -0.66
N VAL A 118 5.64 -25.52 -0.61
CA VAL A 118 4.64 -24.58 -1.14
C VAL A 118 4.71 -23.25 -0.38
N ALA A 119 4.92 -23.28 0.94
CA ALA A 119 5.09 -22.08 1.75
C ALA A 119 6.35 -21.29 1.39
N LEU A 120 7.47 -21.98 1.14
CA LEU A 120 8.70 -21.35 0.64
C LEU A 120 8.46 -20.65 -0.71
N ALA A 121 7.88 -21.36 -1.68
CA ALA A 121 7.58 -20.83 -3.00
C ALA A 121 6.60 -19.65 -2.94
N SER A 122 5.52 -19.78 -2.18
CA SER A 122 4.53 -18.74 -1.92
C SER A 122 5.16 -17.48 -1.32
N GLY A 123 6.03 -17.64 -0.33
CA GLY A 123 6.74 -16.52 0.29
C GLY A 123 7.66 -15.80 -0.69
N MET A 124 8.44 -16.54 -1.46
CA MET A 124 9.32 -15.97 -2.49
C MET A 124 8.51 -15.17 -3.54
N ILE A 125 7.42 -15.74 -4.07
CA ILE A 125 6.53 -15.09 -5.04
C ILE A 125 5.92 -13.80 -4.46
N SER A 126 5.65 -13.77 -3.15
CA SER A 126 4.96 -12.66 -2.50
C SER A 126 5.74 -11.34 -2.44
N THR A 127 7.03 -11.37 -2.77
CA THR A 127 7.90 -10.17 -2.76
C THR A 127 7.98 -9.41 -4.08
N ILE A 128 7.35 -9.93 -5.15
CA ILE A 128 7.46 -9.35 -6.51
C ILE A 128 6.54 -8.13 -6.69
N GLY A 129 5.40 -8.14 -6.02
CA GLY A 129 4.37 -7.09 -6.11
C GLY A 129 3.01 -7.57 -5.58
N ALA A 130 2.04 -6.66 -5.51
CA ALA A 130 0.74 -6.91 -4.86
C ALA A 130 0.00 -8.12 -5.44
N VAL A 131 -0.09 -8.24 -6.78
CA VAL A 131 -0.77 -9.37 -7.44
C VAL A 131 -0.07 -10.69 -7.13
N ALA A 132 1.26 -10.71 -7.20
CA ALA A 132 2.05 -11.90 -6.86
C ALA A 132 1.92 -12.28 -5.38
N SER A 133 1.82 -11.31 -4.47
CA SER A 133 1.52 -11.58 -3.06
C SER A 133 0.16 -12.22 -2.86
N VAL A 134 -0.89 -11.75 -3.54
CA VAL A 134 -2.20 -12.39 -3.48
C VAL A 134 -2.18 -13.77 -4.12
N SER A 135 -1.45 -13.97 -5.23
CA SER A 135 -1.26 -15.28 -5.84
C SER A 135 -0.54 -16.27 -4.93
N GLY A 136 0.56 -15.86 -4.29
CA GLY A 136 1.29 -16.67 -3.32
C GLY A 136 0.40 -17.02 -2.11
N LEU A 137 -0.34 -16.05 -1.59
CA LEU A 137 -1.30 -16.25 -0.51
C LEU A 137 -2.34 -17.32 -0.87
N LEU A 138 -3.00 -17.18 -2.03
CA LEU A 138 -4.04 -18.11 -2.45
C LEU A 138 -3.49 -19.50 -2.83
N LEU A 139 -2.27 -19.58 -3.36
CA LEU A 139 -1.58 -20.85 -3.58
C LEU A 139 -1.45 -21.63 -2.26
N LEU A 140 -0.88 -21.00 -1.24
CA LEU A 140 -0.62 -21.65 0.05
C LEU A 140 -1.91 -21.90 0.83
N LEU A 141 -2.83 -20.93 0.86
CA LEU A 141 -4.12 -21.07 1.52
C LEU A 141 -4.90 -22.27 0.95
N ASN A 142 -5.02 -22.35 -0.37
CA ASN A 142 -5.76 -23.45 -0.98
C ASN A 142 -5.02 -24.79 -0.91
N ALA A 143 -3.68 -24.80 -0.90
CA ALA A 143 -2.93 -26.03 -0.64
C ALA A 143 -3.16 -26.57 0.77
N VAL A 144 -3.17 -25.70 1.79
CA VAL A 144 -3.46 -26.10 3.17
C VAL A 144 -4.91 -26.58 3.30
N VAL A 145 -5.87 -25.91 2.68
CA VAL A 145 -7.28 -26.34 2.66
C VAL A 145 -7.44 -27.70 1.96
N GLY A 146 -6.80 -27.88 0.80
CA GLY A 146 -6.83 -29.14 0.04
C GLY A 146 -6.20 -30.31 0.80
N ALA A 147 -5.14 -30.06 1.57
CA ALA A 147 -4.49 -31.08 2.39
C ALA A 147 -5.22 -31.37 3.71
N GLY A 148 -6.15 -30.51 4.13
CA GLY A 148 -6.88 -30.62 5.39
C GLY A 148 -8.32 -31.15 5.27
N LEU A 149 -8.90 -31.16 4.08
CA LEU A 149 -10.30 -31.57 3.86
C LEU A 149 -10.40 -32.68 2.80
N PRO A 150 -11.28 -33.68 2.99
CA PRO A 150 -11.57 -34.67 1.95
C PRO A 150 -12.29 -33.99 0.79
N MET A 151 -11.53 -33.65 -0.26
CA MET A 151 -12.09 -32.99 -1.44
C MET A 151 -12.91 -33.96 -2.30
N PRO A 152 -14.00 -33.49 -2.93
CA PRO A 152 -14.81 -34.34 -3.78
C PRO A 152 -14.00 -34.85 -4.98
N GLY A 153 -14.08 -36.15 -5.25
CA GLY A 153 -13.45 -36.77 -6.42
C GLY A 153 -14.26 -36.54 -7.70
N PRO A 154 -13.63 -36.56 -8.90
CA PRO A 154 -12.19 -36.61 -9.20
C PRO A 154 -11.44 -35.32 -8.85
N TRP A 155 -10.10 -35.41 -8.81
CA TRP A 155 -9.16 -34.37 -8.36
C TRP A 155 -9.37 -32.97 -8.95
N TRP A 156 -9.94 -32.86 -10.15
CA TRP A 156 -10.19 -31.59 -10.84
C TRP A 156 -11.46 -30.86 -10.38
N LYS A 157 -12.40 -31.53 -9.70
CA LYS A 157 -13.69 -30.92 -9.32
C LYS A 157 -13.54 -29.77 -8.32
N ALA A 158 -12.79 -29.96 -7.24
CA ALA A 158 -12.57 -28.92 -6.25
C ALA A 158 -11.85 -27.68 -6.83
N PRO A 159 -10.71 -27.81 -7.57
CA PRO A 159 -10.09 -26.70 -8.28
C PRO A 159 -11.05 -25.96 -9.21
N LEU A 160 -11.89 -26.69 -9.95
CA LEU A 160 -12.87 -26.12 -10.86
C LEU A 160 -13.93 -25.30 -10.11
N LEU A 161 -14.56 -25.86 -9.07
CA LEU A 161 -15.60 -25.19 -8.29
C LEU A 161 -15.08 -23.90 -7.63
N LEU A 162 -13.89 -23.97 -7.00
CA LEU A 162 -13.24 -22.80 -6.40
C LEU A 162 -12.94 -21.73 -7.46
N SER A 163 -12.44 -22.13 -8.63
CA SER A 163 -12.15 -21.21 -9.74
C SER A 163 -13.43 -20.58 -10.29
N LEU A 164 -14.51 -21.36 -10.45
CA LEU A 164 -15.81 -20.87 -10.92
C LEU A 164 -16.38 -19.81 -9.99
N GLY A 165 -16.29 -20.00 -8.67
CA GLY A 165 -16.69 -18.98 -7.68
C GLY A 165 -15.90 -17.68 -7.83
N GLY A 166 -14.58 -17.77 -7.99
CA GLY A 166 -13.73 -16.60 -8.24
C GLY A 166 -14.03 -15.90 -9.57
N LEU A 167 -14.25 -16.68 -10.63
CA LEU A 167 -14.63 -16.17 -11.94
C LEU A 167 -16.02 -15.53 -11.92
N PHE A 168 -16.94 -16.00 -11.07
CA PHE A 168 -18.24 -15.38 -10.88
C PHE A 168 -18.13 -13.98 -10.24
N VAL A 169 -17.22 -13.79 -9.27
CA VAL A 169 -16.89 -12.46 -8.74
C VAL A 169 -16.32 -11.56 -9.84
N LEU A 170 -15.45 -12.10 -10.70
CA LEU A 170 -14.92 -11.36 -11.85
C LEU A 170 -16.03 -10.97 -12.83
N LEU A 171 -16.95 -11.87 -13.14
CA LEU A 171 -18.11 -11.61 -14.01
C LEU A 171 -18.99 -10.49 -13.44
N LEU A 172 -19.38 -10.57 -12.17
CA LEU A 172 -20.17 -9.53 -11.50
C LEU A 172 -19.43 -8.20 -11.45
N SER A 173 -18.10 -8.24 -11.29
CA SER A 173 -17.26 -7.04 -11.36
C SER A 173 -17.27 -6.44 -12.77
N LEU A 174 -17.18 -7.26 -13.82
CA LEU A 174 -17.19 -6.77 -15.20
C LEU A 174 -18.58 -6.33 -15.67
N LEU A 175 -19.66 -6.82 -15.06
CA LEU A 175 -21.03 -6.42 -15.43
C LEU A 175 -21.30 -4.92 -15.17
N GLY A 176 -20.59 -4.31 -14.21
CA GLY A 176 -20.65 -2.87 -13.94
C GLY A 176 -19.82 -2.00 -14.92
N TRP A 177 -19.02 -2.63 -15.79
CA TRP A 177 -18.16 -1.96 -16.77
C TRP A 177 -18.92 -0.98 -17.68
N PRO A 178 -20.08 -1.33 -18.29
CA PRO A 178 -20.72 -0.46 -19.26
C PRO A 178 -21.30 0.82 -18.65
N LEU A 179 -21.61 0.80 -17.34
CA LEU A 179 -22.22 1.91 -16.62
C LEU A 179 -21.20 2.94 -16.12
N ARG A 180 -19.90 2.61 -16.08
CA ARG A 180 -18.81 3.53 -15.69
C ARG A 180 -17.82 3.64 -16.84
N ARG A 181 -18.16 4.45 -17.85
CA ARG A 181 -17.38 4.66 -19.08
C ARG A 181 -16.10 5.48 -18.90
N THR A 182 -15.79 5.98 -17.72
CA THR A 182 -14.54 6.70 -17.46
C THR A 182 -13.37 5.70 -17.47
N GLU A 183 -12.40 5.86 -18.38
CA GLU A 183 -11.19 5.04 -18.37
C GLU A 183 -10.45 5.24 -17.03
N PRO A 184 -10.08 4.17 -16.29
CA PRO A 184 -9.43 4.30 -14.98
C PRO A 184 -8.12 5.10 -15.02
N GLU A 185 -7.48 5.13 -16.19
CA GLU A 185 -6.33 5.98 -16.48
C GLU A 185 -6.68 7.48 -16.34
N ARG A 186 -7.81 7.94 -16.91
CA ARG A 186 -8.25 9.35 -16.79
C ARG A 186 -8.63 9.70 -15.36
N ALA A 187 -9.36 8.81 -14.69
CA ALA A 187 -9.75 9.01 -13.29
C ALA A 187 -8.51 9.11 -12.37
N ALA A 188 -7.46 8.33 -12.62
CA ALA A 188 -6.22 8.42 -11.84
C ALA A 188 -5.44 9.71 -12.11
N VAL A 189 -5.38 10.18 -13.37
CA VAL A 189 -4.76 11.47 -13.71
C VAL A 189 -5.57 12.61 -13.07
N ALA A 190 -6.89 12.62 -13.19
CA ALA A 190 -7.78 13.60 -12.56
C ALA A 190 -7.66 13.58 -11.02
N GLY A 191 -7.61 12.39 -10.41
CA GLY A 191 -7.36 12.23 -8.98
C GLY A 191 -6.04 12.86 -8.53
N THR A 192 -5.03 12.86 -9.40
CA THR A 192 -3.76 13.53 -9.13
C THR A 192 -3.90 15.05 -9.11
N TYR A 193 -4.62 15.63 -10.06
CA TYR A 193 -4.96 17.07 -10.02
C TYR A 193 -5.73 17.43 -8.74
N ARG A 194 -6.71 16.62 -8.33
CA ARG A 194 -7.46 16.87 -7.08
C ARG A 194 -6.57 16.81 -5.85
N ALA A 195 -5.69 15.82 -5.76
CA ALA A 195 -4.72 15.74 -4.66
C ALA A 195 -3.81 16.97 -4.60
N VAL A 196 -3.41 17.52 -5.77
CA VAL A 196 -2.62 18.76 -5.84
C VAL A 196 -3.42 19.96 -5.36
N ALA A 197 -4.68 20.10 -5.77
CA ALA A 197 -5.55 21.17 -5.29
C ALA A 197 -5.69 21.14 -3.75
N GLU A 198 -5.92 19.95 -3.19
CA GLU A 198 -6.02 19.76 -1.74
C GLU A 198 -4.71 20.05 -1.00
N ALA A 199 -3.56 19.75 -1.62
CA ALA A 199 -2.25 20.09 -1.04
C ALA A 199 -1.99 21.60 -1.06
N ILE A 200 -2.38 22.30 -2.12
CA ILE A 200 -2.28 23.77 -2.21
C ILE A 200 -3.19 24.44 -1.17
N GLU A 201 -4.43 23.95 -0.99
CA GLU A 201 -5.35 24.46 0.04
C GLU A 201 -4.81 24.24 1.46
N ALA A 202 -4.15 23.10 1.69
CA ALA A 202 -3.56 22.77 2.97
C ALA A 202 -2.21 23.49 3.22
N ALA A 203 -1.71 24.31 2.29
CA ALA A 203 -0.37 24.89 2.35
C ALA A 203 -0.06 25.73 3.59
N THR A 204 -1.05 26.24 4.32
CA THR A 204 -0.84 26.99 5.57
C THR A 204 -1.22 26.20 6.82
N THR A 205 -1.53 24.92 6.68
CA THR A 205 -2.02 24.05 7.76
C THR A 205 -1.03 22.93 8.06
N ASP A 206 -1.11 22.38 9.27
CA ASP A 206 -0.35 21.18 9.66
C ASP A 206 -0.66 19.95 8.79
N ALA A 207 -1.74 20.00 7.99
CA ALA A 207 -2.12 18.93 7.08
C ALA A 207 -1.33 18.93 5.74
N TYR A 208 -0.53 19.96 5.44
CA TYR A 208 0.22 20.08 4.18
C TYR A 208 1.06 18.83 3.89
N ASP A 209 1.90 18.43 4.86
CA ASP A 209 2.82 17.29 4.71
C ASP A 209 2.06 16.01 4.35
N THR A 210 0.86 15.81 4.91
CA THR A 210 0.00 14.65 4.64
C THR A 210 -0.64 14.73 3.24
N ARG A 211 -1.10 15.91 2.81
CA ARG A 211 -1.67 16.09 1.47
C ARG A 211 -0.60 15.98 0.37
N ARG A 212 0.60 16.51 0.61
CA ARG A 212 1.78 16.40 -0.26
C ARG A 212 2.20 14.95 -0.48
N GLN A 213 2.00 14.08 0.51
CA GLN A 213 2.17 12.62 0.34
C GLN A 213 1.13 12.02 -0.59
N ALA A 214 -0.14 12.38 -0.39
CA ALA A 214 -1.24 11.90 -1.24
C ALA A 214 -1.00 12.26 -2.71
N VAL A 215 -0.46 13.46 -3.00
CA VAL A 215 -0.02 13.86 -4.35
C VAL A 215 1.01 12.89 -4.93
N THR A 216 2.05 12.57 -4.16
CA THR A 216 3.14 11.68 -4.62
C THR A 216 2.62 10.26 -4.89
N GLN A 217 1.75 9.74 -4.01
CA GLN A 217 1.12 8.43 -4.18
C GLN A 217 0.18 8.40 -5.40
N SER A 218 -0.60 9.47 -5.60
CA SER A 218 -1.50 9.60 -6.75
C SER A 218 -0.71 9.67 -8.07
N LEU A 219 0.37 10.46 -8.11
CA LEU A 219 1.28 10.54 -9.26
C LEU A 219 1.84 9.16 -9.62
N ASN A 220 2.38 8.43 -8.65
CA ASN A 220 2.92 7.08 -8.88
C ASN A 220 1.84 6.13 -9.42
N THR A 221 0.65 6.15 -8.83
CA THR A 221 -0.49 5.33 -9.26
C THR A 221 -0.92 5.66 -10.70
N ALA A 222 -1.04 6.95 -11.04
CA ALA A 222 -1.39 7.40 -12.38
C ALA A 222 -0.35 6.98 -13.42
N TYR A 223 0.94 7.15 -13.11
CA TYR A 223 2.02 6.69 -13.99
C TYR A 223 2.00 5.18 -14.19
N ASP A 224 1.84 4.40 -13.13
CA ASP A 224 1.81 2.94 -13.22
C ASP A 224 0.64 2.44 -14.08
N LEU A 225 -0.55 3.06 -13.95
CA LEU A 225 -1.72 2.74 -14.76
C LEU A 225 -1.51 3.09 -16.25
N VAL A 226 -1.05 4.31 -16.55
CA VAL A 226 -0.79 4.77 -17.92
C VAL A 226 0.31 3.93 -18.59
N LEU A 227 1.40 3.64 -17.86
CA LEU A 227 2.49 2.79 -18.35
C LEU A 227 2.06 1.33 -18.56
N ALA A 228 1.25 0.78 -17.64
CA ALA A 228 0.72 -0.57 -17.78
C ALA A 228 -0.22 -0.70 -18.98
N ARG A 229 -0.89 0.38 -19.38
CA ARG A 229 -1.73 0.42 -20.59
C ARG A 229 -0.87 0.49 -21.85
N ARG A 230 0.10 1.40 -21.89
CA ARG A 230 1.06 1.55 -23.00
C ARG A 230 1.92 0.31 -23.26
N ALA A 231 2.24 -0.46 -22.22
CA ALA A 231 2.99 -1.71 -22.36
C ALA A 231 2.24 -2.84 -23.06
N ARG A 232 0.91 -2.77 -23.13
CA ARG A 232 0.04 -3.79 -23.73
C ARG A 232 -0.44 -3.40 -25.12
N GLU A 233 -0.77 -2.13 -25.32
CA GLU A 233 -1.15 -1.61 -26.64
C GLU A 233 0.12 -1.23 -27.41
N HIS A 234 0.59 -2.11 -28.31
CA HIS A 234 1.66 -1.80 -29.25
C HIS A 234 1.14 -0.79 -30.29
N GLY A 235 1.18 0.51 -29.94
CA GLY A 235 0.81 1.57 -30.86
C GLY A 235 0.75 2.94 -30.17
N ARG A 236 1.07 4.00 -30.93
CA ARG A 236 0.86 5.41 -30.55
C ARG A 236 -0.63 5.75 -30.65
N ARG A 237 -1.46 5.29 -29.71
CA ARG A 237 -2.83 5.81 -29.60
C ARG A 237 -2.78 7.24 -29.08
N GLU A 238 -3.29 8.19 -29.86
CA GLU A 238 -3.30 9.62 -29.54
C GLU A 238 -3.85 9.92 -28.14
N GLU A 239 -4.87 9.19 -27.71
CA GLU A 239 -5.47 9.32 -26.37
C GLU A 239 -4.49 9.05 -25.22
N LEU A 240 -3.63 8.04 -25.33
CA LEU A 240 -2.63 7.72 -24.30
C LEU A 240 -1.48 8.73 -24.28
N VAL A 241 -1.12 9.26 -25.45
CA VAL A 241 -0.10 10.30 -25.56
C VAL A 241 -0.63 11.60 -24.94
N ARG A 242 -1.89 11.96 -25.22
CA ARG A 242 -2.59 13.08 -24.60
C ARG A 242 -2.68 12.91 -23.08
N LEU A 243 -3.09 11.75 -22.57
CA LEU A 243 -3.14 11.51 -21.13
C LEU A 243 -1.78 11.59 -20.45
N LEU A 244 -0.72 11.10 -21.10
CA LEU A 244 0.64 11.22 -20.58
C LEU A 244 1.12 12.68 -20.60
N ALA A 245 0.75 13.46 -21.61
CA ALA A 245 1.00 14.90 -21.67
C ALA A 245 0.31 15.61 -20.50
N GLN A 246 -0.99 15.37 -20.31
CA GLN A 246 -1.78 15.91 -19.22
C GLN A 246 -1.22 15.52 -17.85
N LEU A 247 -0.72 14.29 -17.68
CA LEU A 247 -0.05 13.85 -16.46
C LEU A 247 1.31 14.56 -16.25
N ASN A 248 2.10 14.74 -17.31
CA ASN A 248 3.42 15.37 -17.22
C ASN A 248 3.33 16.87 -16.86
N VAL A 249 2.26 17.56 -17.27
CA VAL A 249 2.09 18.99 -16.98
C VAL A 249 1.61 19.26 -15.54
N VAL A 250 1.13 18.23 -14.83
CA VAL A 250 0.93 18.32 -13.36
C VAL A 250 2.25 18.58 -12.64
N ILE A 251 3.37 18.06 -13.17
CA ILE A 251 4.67 18.12 -12.48
C ILE A 251 5.06 19.56 -12.13
N PRO A 252 5.11 20.52 -13.06
CA PRO A 252 5.33 21.94 -12.77
C PRO A 252 4.50 22.51 -11.62
N ILE A 253 3.21 22.15 -11.55
CA ILE A 253 2.30 22.61 -10.48
C ILE A 253 2.75 22.04 -9.13
N VAL A 254 3.14 20.77 -9.11
CA VAL A 254 3.67 20.10 -7.91
C VAL A 254 5.02 20.69 -7.48
N GLU A 255 5.89 21.12 -8.39
CA GLU A 255 7.17 21.75 -8.01
C GLU A 255 6.98 23.17 -7.46
N ALA A 256 5.93 23.87 -7.89
CA ALA A 256 5.61 25.20 -7.38
C ALA A 256 4.96 25.16 -5.99
N ALA A 257 4.25 24.09 -5.64
CA ALA A 257 3.51 24.00 -4.38
C ALA A 257 4.37 24.16 -3.10
N PRO A 258 5.59 23.56 -2.98
CA PRO A 258 6.48 23.81 -1.85
C PRO A 258 6.92 25.27 -1.71
N ALA A 259 7.15 25.97 -2.82
CA ALA A 259 7.54 27.39 -2.79
C ALA A 259 6.43 28.28 -2.22
N VAL A 260 5.18 27.88 -2.39
CA VAL A 260 4.01 28.55 -1.82
C VAL A 260 3.85 28.21 -0.33
N HIS A 261 4.04 26.94 0.05
CA HIS A 261 4.00 26.50 1.46
C HIS A 261 5.02 27.24 2.33
N LEU A 262 6.27 27.32 1.89
CA LEU A 262 7.37 27.96 2.63
C LEU A 262 7.15 29.47 2.87
N ARG A 263 6.24 30.12 2.14
CA ARG A 263 5.88 31.53 2.34
C ARG A 263 4.94 31.72 3.54
N GLY A 264 4.22 30.68 3.95
CA GLY A 264 3.30 30.73 5.11
C GLY A 264 2.05 31.59 4.92
N TRP A 265 1.77 32.09 3.70
CA TRP A 265 0.57 32.90 3.40
C TRP A 265 -0.47 32.09 2.64
N GLY A 266 -1.75 32.35 2.93
CA GLY A 266 -2.87 31.67 2.28
C GLY A 266 -2.88 31.90 0.78
N VAL A 267 -3.18 30.86 0.02
CA VAL A 267 -3.29 30.91 -1.44
C VAL A 267 -4.69 31.39 -1.83
N ASP A 268 -4.80 32.22 -2.86
CA ASP A 268 -6.10 32.63 -3.39
C ASP A 268 -6.94 31.38 -3.76
N PRO A 269 -8.19 31.26 -3.28
CA PRO A 269 -9.07 30.12 -3.59
C PRO A 269 -9.30 29.86 -5.09
N ALA A 270 -9.06 30.85 -5.96
CA ALA A 270 -9.11 30.69 -7.41
C ALA A 270 -8.10 29.65 -7.93
N ILE A 271 -6.93 29.54 -7.30
CA ILE A 271 -5.85 28.62 -7.69
C ILE A 271 -6.26 27.15 -7.54
N PRO A 272 -6.64 26.65 -6.34
CA PRO A 272 -7.06 25.26 -6.21
C PRO A 272 -8.35 24.97 -6.97
N THR A 273 -9.24 25.97 -7.14
CA THR A 273 -10.43 25.84 -8.00
C THR A 273 -10.04 25.60 -9.47
N ALA A 274 -9.06 26.33 -10.00
CA ALA A 274 -8.55 26.12 -11.36
C ALA A 274 -7.93 24.72 -11.54
N VAL A 275 -7.22 24.21 -10.52
CA VAL A 275 -6.66 22.85 -10.54
C VAL A 275 -7.79 21.79 -10.53
N ARG A 276 -8.88 22.00 -9.80
CA ARG A 276 -10.06 21.12 -9.83
C ARG A 276 -10.76 21.15 -11.19
N GLN A 277 -10.84 22.31 -11.84
CA GLN A 277 -11.39 22.41 -13.20
C GLN A 277 -10.58 21.59 -14.21
N LEU A 278 -9.24 21.62 -14.11
CA LEU A 278 -8.37 20.73 -14.91
C LEU A 278 -8.66 19.25 -14.60
N ALA A 279 -8.85 18.89 -13.33
CA ALA A 279 -9.20 17.53 -12.94
C ALA A 279 -10.49 17.06 -13.61
N ASP A 280 -11.53 17.89 -13.56
CA ASP A 280 -12.85 17.57 -14.12
C ASP A 280 -12.81 17.51 -15.65
N ALA A 281 -12.04 18.38 -16.31
CA ALA A 281 -11.83 18.30 -17.76
C ALA A 281 -11.10 17.03 -18.19
N VAL A 282 -10.03 16.64 -17.47
CA VAL A 282 -9.30 15.39 -17.73
C VAL A 282 -10.18 14.17 -17.49
N GLU A 283 -10.99 14.15 -16.43
CA GLU A 283 -11.87 13.03 -16.12
C GLU A 283 -12.97 12.86 -17.19
N GLU A 284 -13.63 13.95 -17.57
CA GLU A 284 -14.70 13.93 -18.56
C GLU A 284 -14.18 13.82 -20.00
N GLY A 285 -12.87 14.04 -20.22
CA GLY A 285 -12.27 14.11 -21.54
C GLY A 285 -12.71 15.35 -22.33
N ARG A 286 -13.05 16.45 -21.62
CA ARG A 286 -13.39 17.74 -22.24
C ARG A 286 -12.11 18.45 -22.67
N ASN A 287 -12.12 18.98 -23.90
CA ASN A 287 -11.06 19.88 -24.37
C ASN A 287 -11.42 21.35 -24.11
N GLU A 288 -12.67 21.66 -23.82
CA GLU A 288 -13.10 23.04 -23.53
C GLU A 288 -13.13 23.29 -22.03
N LEU A 289 -12.30 24.25 -21.60
CA LEU A 289 -12.23 24.73 -20.23
C LEU A 289 -12.73 26.18 -20.18
N PRO A 290 -13.37 26.60 -19.09
CA PRO A 290 -13.63 28.01 -18.84
C PRO A 290 -12.34 28.83 -18.89
N GLU A 291 -12.46 30.10 -19.26
CA GLU A 291 -11.33 31.04 -19.26
C GLU A 291 -10.64 31.07 -17.88
N LEU A 292 -9.33 30.81 -17.87
CA LEU A 292 -8.54 30.79 -16.65
C LEU A 292 -8.40 32.20 -16.07
N ARG A 293 -9.04 32.44 -14.92
CA ARG A 293 -8.95 33.70 -14.17
C ARG A 293 -8.14 33.49 -12.91
N LEU A 294 -6.91 33.98 -12.91
CA LEU A 294 -6.00 33.96 -11.76
C LEU A 294 -5.63 35.39 -11.35
N PRO A 295 -5.38 35.64 -10.05
CA PRO A 295 -4.86 36.92 -9.58
C PRO A 295 -3.47 37.20 -10.18
N ALA A 296 -3.12 38.49 -10.31
CA ALA A 296 -1.81 38.88 -10.83
C ALA A 296 -0.68 38.41 -9.88
N PRO A 297 0.33 37.68 -10.38
CA PRO A 297 1.38 37.14 -9.52
C PRO A 297 2.34 38.25 -9.09
N ALA A 298 2.57 38.39 -7.78
CA ALA A 298 3.48 39.40 -7.21
C ALA A 298 4.86 38.83 -6.90
N THR A 299 4.97 37.53 -6.63
CA THR A 299 6.22 36.88 -6.20
C THR A 299 6.75 35.87 -7.22
N PRO A 300 8.05 35.49 -7.16
CA PRO A 300 8.59 34.40 -7.99
C PRO A 300 7.83 33.07 -7.85
N ALA A 301 7.35 32.75 -6.64
CA ALA A 301 6.57 31.53 -6.38
C ALA A 301 5.18 31.58 -7.03
N GLU A 302 4.48 32.71 -6.95
CA GLU A 302 3.19 32.89 -7.64
C GLU A 302 3.37 32.91 -9.16
N ARG A 303 4.45 33.53 -9.67
CA ARG A 303 4.79 33.50 -11.09
C ARG A 303 5.04 32.08 -11.58
N ALA A 304 5.71 31.26 -10.79
CA ALA A 304 5.93 29.85 -11.11
C ALA A 304 4.61 29.07 -11.20
N LEU A 305 3.73 29.26 -10.22
CA LEU A 305 2.43 28.59 -10.19
C LEU A 305 1.49 29.07 -11.31
N ASP A 306 1.43 30.38 -11.56
CA ASP A 306 0.68 30.97 -12.67
C ASP A 306 1.17 30.44 -14.03
N THR A 307 2.49 30.41 -14.25
CA THR A 307 3.08 29.85 -15.48
C THR A 307 2.75 28.37 -15.64
N ALA A 308 2.86 27.59 -14.56
CA ALA A 308 2.54 26.16 -14.55
C ALA A 308 1.05 25.89 -14.85
N LEU A 309 0.15 26.67 -14.24
CA LEU A 309 -1.30 26.54 -14.47
C LEU A 309 -1.69 26.96 -15.88
N ARG A 310 -1.18 28.08 -16.39
CA ARG A 310 -1.44 28.50 -17.78
C ARG A 310 -0.94 27.46 -18.77
N HIS A 311 0.22 26.86 -18.54
CA HIS A 311 0.73 25.77 -19.36
C HIS A 311 -0.16 24.51 -19.27
N ALA A 312 -0.66 24.17 -18.09
CA ALA A 312 -1.59 23.06 -17.90
C ALA A 312 -2.91 23.27 -18.63
N PHE A 313 -3.50 24.47 -18.51
CA PHE A 313 -4.71 24.83 -19.27
C PHE A 313 -4.46 24.76 -20.77
N ALA A 314 -3.33 25.27 -21.27
CA ALA A 314 -3.00 25.19 -22.70
C ALA A 314 -2.90 23.74 -23.20
N VAL A 315 -2.21 22.86 -22.48
CA VAL A 315 -2.03 21.45 -22.89
C VAL A 315 -3.31 20.61 -22.74
N VAL A 316 -4.18 20.93 -21.80
CA VAL A 316 -5.50 20.28 -21.68
C VAL A 316 -6.48 20.80 -22.74
N HIS A 317 -6.36 22.08 -23.12
CA HIS A 317 -7.27 22.74 -24.06
C HIS A 317 -6.96 22.42 -25.53
N ASP A 318 -5.68 22.31 -25.91
CA ASP A 318 -5.27 22.20 -27.30
C ASP A 318 -5.21 20.74 -27.80
N PRO A 319 -6.07 20.34 -28.77
CA PRO A 319 -6.09 18.99 -29.32
C PRO A 319 -4.98 18.70 -30.34
N ASP A 320 -4.30 19.73 -30.87
CA ASP A 320 -3.38 19.65 -32.04
C ASP A 320 -1.89 19.78 -31.68
N VAL A 321 -1.54 19.98 -30.41
CA VAL A 321 -0.13 19.96 -29.99
C VAL A 321 0.46 18.59 -30.34
N ASP A 322 1.56 18.57 -31.10
CA ASP A 322 2.29 17.34 -31.43
C ASP A 322 2.84 16.69 -30.15
N HIS A 323 1.98 15.91 -29.49
CA HIS A 323 2.30 15.20 -28.27
C HIS A 323 3.34 14.09 -28.53
N SER A 324 3.69 13.82 -29.79
CA SER A 324 4.70 12.83 -30.18
C SER A 324 6.14 13.30 -29.94
N ASN A 325 6.35 14.63 -29.81
CA ASN A 325 7.63 15.26 -29.49
C ASN A 325 7.82 15.55 -28.00
N ILE A 326 6.88 15.13 -27.15
CA ILE A 326 7.09 15.11 -25.70
C ILE A 326 8.15 14.06 -25.44
N ASP A 327 9.31 14.48 -24.90
CA ASP A 327 10.38 13.59 -24.46
C ASP A 327 9.77 12.31 -23.88
N ASP A 328 10.05 11.18 -24.52
CA ASP A 328 9.61 9.88 -24.03
C ASP A 328 10.47 9.51 -22.81
N ARG A 329 10.27 10.26 -21.71
CA ARG A 329 11.04 10.25 -20.45
C ARG A 329 11.01 8.89 -19.74
N LEU A 330 10.22 7.94 -20.25
CA LEU A 330 9.94 6.65 -19.65
C LEU A 330 10.47 5.45 -20.46
N GLY A 331 10.95 5.68 -21.69
CA GLY A 331 11.49 4.64 -22.55
C GLY A 331 10.47 3.55 -22.92
N ARG A 332 10.83 2.70 -23.89
CA ARG A 332 9.96 1.60 -24.33
C ARG A 332 9.79 0.55 -23.22
N PRO A 333 8.57 0.05 -22.97
CA PRO A 333 8.35 -1.01 -22.01
C PRO A 333 9.14 -2.26 -22.43
N ALA A 334 10.03 -2.74 -21.56
CA ALA A 334 10.77 -3.97 -21.82
C ALA A 334 9.80 -5.14 -22.07
N ALA A 335 10.12 -5.99 -23.06
CA ALA A 335 9.31 -7.13 -23.45
C ALA A 335 8.93 -8.02 -22.26
N LEU A 336 7.75 -8.66 -22.31
CA LEU A 336 7.22 -9.50 -21.23
C LEU A 336 8.23 -10.56 -20.75
N ARG A 337 9.01 -11.13 -21.68
CA ARG A 337 10.08 -12.09 -21.40
C ARG A 337 11.23 -11.49 -20.57
N ILE A 338 11.58 -10.23 -20.81
CA ILE A 338 12.61 -9.51 -20.04
C ILE A 338 12.08 -9.20 -18.63
N ARG A 339 10.80 -8.85 -18.51
CA ARG A 339 10.14 -8.62 -17.21
C ARG A 339 10.05 -9.90 -16.39
N PHE A 340 9.61 -11.01 -16.99
CA PHE A 340 9.56 -12.30 -16.33
C PHE A 340 10.95 -12.80 -15.92
N ARG A 341 11.95 -12.67 -16.79
CA ARG A 341 13.35 -13.03 -16.48
C ARG A 341 13.93 -12.15 -15.38
N ARG A 342 13.62 -10.84 -15.36
CA ARG A 342 14.05 -9.92 -14.30
C ARG A 342 13.35 -10.22 -12.99
N ALA A 343 12.04 -10.50 -13.00
CA ALA A 343 11.28 -10.90 -11.82
C ALA A 343 11.78 -12.24 -11.25
N ALA A 344 11.94 -13.26 -12.10
CA ALA A 344 12.47 -14.56 -11.71
C ALA A 344 13.89 -14.44 -11.14
N ARG A 345 14.76 -13.64 -11.79
CA ARG A 345 16.12 -13.38 -11.29
C ARG A 345 16.10 -12.64 -9.95
N ASN A 346 15.23 -11.65 -9.79
CA ASN A 346 15.09 -10.94 -8.53
C ASN A 346 14.58 -11.85 -7.42
N VAL A 347 13.64 -12.77 -7.71
CA VAL A 347 13.15 -13.74 -6.70
C VAL A 347 14.22 -14.74 -6.29
N LEU A 348 14.95 -15.28 -7.28
CA LEU A 348 15.95 -16.31 -7.05
C LEU A 348 17.23 -15.77 -6.40
N LEU A 349 17.59 -14.50 -6.68
CA LEU A 349 18.85 -13.89 -6.20
C LEU A 349 18.64 -12.86 -5.08
N SER A 350 17.41 -12.40 -4.80
CA SER A 350 17.18 -11.45 -3.71
C SER A 350 17.20 -12.17 -2.37
N GLY A 351 18.18 -11.81 -1.54
CA GLY A 351 18.22 -12.26 -0.14
C GLY A 351 16.97 -11.87 0.66
N ALA A 352 16.20 -10.84 0.26
CA ALA A 352 14.93 -10.51 0.93
C ALA A 352 13.82 -11.52 0.62
N SER A 353 13.70 -11.97 -0.63
CA SER A 353 12.72 -12.99 -1.04
C SER A 353 12.97 -14.32 -0.34
N TRP A 354 14.23 -14.75 -0.28
CA TRP A 354 14.63 -15.98 0.41
C TRP A 354 14.39 -15.93 1.91
N ARG A 355 14.74 -14.84 2.59
CA ARG A 355 14.51 -14.70 4.05
C ARG A 355 13.02 -14.77 4.38
N TYR A 356 12.17 -14.06 3.62
CA TYR A 356 10.72 -14.11 3.84
C TYR A 356 10.14 -15.51 3.51
N GLY A 357 10.56 -16.11 2.39
CA GLY A 357 10.19 -17.47 2.03
C GLY A 357 10.57 -18.50 3.10
N LEU A 358 11.80 -18.46 3.61
CA LEU A 358 12.30 -19.38 4.62
C LEU A 358 11.58 -19.19 5.95
N ARG A 359 11.31 -17.94 6.35
CA ARG A 359 10.50 -17.61 7.52
C ARG A 359 9.08 -18.21 7.42
N LEU A 360 8.42 -18.03 6.27
CA LEU A 360 7.07 -18.58 6.06
C LEU A 360 7.10 -20.12 6.04
N ALA A 361 8.09 -20.71 5.38
CA ALA A 361 8.30 -22.16 5.36
C ALA A 361 8.52 -22.73 6.76
N LEU A 362 9.35 -22.08 7.59
CA LEU A 362 9.59 -22.49 8.97
C LEU A 362 8.29 -22.49 9.79
N CYS A 363 7.51 -21.40 9.74
CA CYS A 363 6.25 -21.33 10.48
C CYS A 363 5.23 -22.40 10.03
N ILE A 364 5.08 -22.61 8.72
CA ILE A 364 4.14 -23.61 8.19
C ILE A 364 4.64 -25.03 8.49
N GLY A 365 5.93 -25.29 8.34
CA GLY A 365 6.53 -26.59 8.68
C GLY A 365 6.36 -26.93 10.16
N LEU A 366 6.61 -25.97 11.07
CA LEU A 366 6.37 -26.14 12.50
C LEU A 366 4.89 -26.39 12.81
N ALA A 367 3.98 -25.64 12.19
CA ALA A 367 2.55 -25.83 12.39
C ALA A 367 2.09 -27.23 11.93
N GLN A 368 2.53 -27.66 10.74
CA GLN A 368 2.19 -28.97 10.18
C GLN A 368 2.84 -30.13 10.95
N ALA A 369 4.07 -29.96 11.44
CA ALA A 369 4.73 -30.93 12.30
C ALA A 369 4.03 -31.07 13.67
N LEU A 370 3.68 -29.95 14.31
CA LEU A 370 2.95 -29.94 15.58
C LEU A 370 1.61 -30.68 15.46
N VAL A 371 0.89 -30.39 14.38
CA VAL A 371 -0.36 -31.04 13.96
C VAL A 371 -0.23 -32.55 13.73
N SER A 372 0.94 -33.00 13.26
CA SER A 372 1.16 -34.42 12.95
C SER A 372 1.52 -35.23 14.21
N VAL A 373 2.02 -34.56 15.24
CA VAL A 373 2.43 -35.18 16.52
C VAL A 373 1.32 -35.10 17.57
N VAL A 374 0.56 -34.01 17.59
CA VAL A 374 -0.58 -33.81 18.49
C VAL A 374 -1.86 -34.07 17.70
N PRO A 375 -2.76 -34.98 18.14
CA PRO A 375 -4.06 -35.17 17.51
C PRO A 375 -4.96 -33.96 17.80
N VAL A 376 -4.71 -32.86 17.07
CA VAL A 376 -5.56 -31.67 17.07
C VAL A 376 -6.65 -31.91 16.04
N GLU A 377 -7.90 -31.89 16.47
CA GLU A 377 -9.04 -31.91 15.56
C GLU A 377 -8.97 -30.67 14.64
N ARG A 378 -8.64 -30.87 13.36
CA ARG A 378 -8.70 -29.87 12.26
C ARG A 378 -7.55 -28.84 12.16
N SER A 379 -6.36 -29.39 12.26
CA SER A 379 -5.03 -28.91 11.89
C SER A 379 -4.80 -27.83 10.82
N TYR A 380 -5.66 -27.70 9.80
CA TYR A 380 -5.39 -26.78 8.68
C TYR A 380 -5.60 -25.30 9.07
N TRP A 381 -6.40 -25.03 10.10
CA TRP A 381 -6.72 -23.67 10.56
C TRP A 381 -5.52 -22.92 11.17
N VAL A 382 -4.63 -23.64 11.87
CA VAL A 382 -3.40 -23.07 12.43
C VAL A 382 -2.55 -22.48 11.32
N ALA A 383 -2.34 -23.25 10.24
CA ALA A 383 -1.59 -22.81 9.08
C ALA A 383 -2.27 -21.64 8.36
N LEU A 384 -3.61 -21.64 8.19
CA LEU A 384 -4.31 -20.48 7.63
C LEU A 384 -4.08 -19.21 8.44
N THR A 385 -4.10 -19.29 9.77
CA THR A 385 -3.86 -18.13 10.64
C THR A 385 -2.45 -17.58 10.46
N ILE A 386 -1.43 -18.45 10.41
CA ILE A 386 -0.04 -18.06 10.13
C ILE A 386 0.07 -17.31 8.81
N VAL A 387 -0.57 -17.83 7.76
CA VAL A 387 -0.56 -17.24 6.41
C VAL A 387 -1.13 -15.81 6.41
N PHE A 388 -2.24 -15.57 7.10
CA PHE A 388 -2.83 -14.23 7.20
C PHE A 388 -1.99 -13.26 8.05
N VAL A 389 -1.36 -13.76 9.12
CA VAL A 389 -0.56 -12.95 10.05
C VAL A 389 0.82 -12.60 9.46
N LEU A 390 1.44 -13.47 8.67
CA LEU A 390 2.79 -13.20 8.11
C LEU A 390 2.78 -12.43 6.79
N LYS A 391 1.65 -12.28 6.09
CA LYS A 391 1.57 -11.65 4.76
C LYS A 391 2.43 -10.36 4.67
N PRO A 392 3.30 -10.17 3.65
CA PRO A 392 4.35 -9.16 3.73
C PRO A 392 3.83 -7.72 3.51
N ASP A 393 2.67 -7.57 2.89
CA ASP A 393 2.10 -6.27 2.52
C ASP A 393 1.53 -5.48 3.72
N PHE A 394 1.32 -6.14 4.87
CA PHE A 394 0.51 -5.56 5.95
C PHE A 394 1.32 -5.29 7.21
N GLY A 395 1.92 -4.11 7.37
CA GLY A 395 2.34 -3.59 8.69
C GLY A 395 3.14 -4.54 9.62
N SER A 396 3.08 -4.26 10.93
CA SER A 396 3.65 -5.11 11.97
C SER A 396 2.98 -6.50 12.05
N VAL A 397 3.80 -7.54 12.18
CA VAL A 397 3.33 -8.92 12.40
C VAL A 397 2.72 -9.07 13.79
N PHE A 398 3.26 -8.35 14.78
CA PHE A 398 2.75 -8.37 16.15
C PHE A 398 1.35 -7.77 16.23
N ALA A 399 1.20 -6.54 15.73
CA ALA A 399 -0.09 -5.86 15.72
C ALA A 399 -1.15 -6.70 15.00
N ARG A 400 -0.79 -7.37 13.90
CA ARG A 400 -1.69 -8.29 13.19
C ARG A 400 -2.04 -9.54 13.97
N ALA A 401 -1.09 -10.19 14.63
CA ALA A 401 -1.39 -11.36 15.46
C ALA A 401 -2.45 -11.01 16.51
N LEU A 402 -2.33 -9.84 17.14
CA LEU A 402 -3.29 -9.35 18.12
C LEU A 402 -4.63 -8.96 17.50
N MET A 403 -4.63 -8.17 16.42
CA MET A 403 -5.85 -7.81 15.69
C MET A 403 -6.57 -9.04 15.12
N ARG A 404 -5.82 -10.07 14.72
CA ARG A 404 -6.36 -11.36 14.26
C ARG A 404 -7.04 -12.07 15.42
N ALA A 405 -6.40 -12.18 16.57
CA ALA A 405 -6.99 -12.81 17.76
C ALA A 405 -8.29 -12.10 18.19
N VAL A 406 -8.26 -10.76 18.30
CA VAL A 406 -9.44 -9.95 18.67
C VAL A 406 -10.54 -10.05 17.61
N GLY A 407 -10.21 -9.92 16.33
CA GLY A 407 -11.16 -10.02 15.24
C GLY A 407 -11.78 -11.42 15.14
N THR A 408 -10.99 -12.48 15.33
CA THR A 408 -11.50 -13.86 15.36
C THR A 408 -12.41 -14.07 16.58
N ALA A 409 -12.07 -13.57 17.77
CA ALA A 409 -12.94 -13.65 18.94
C ALA A 409 -14.30 -12.96 18.69
N GLY A 410 -14.30 -11.74 18.14
CA GLY A 410 -15.55 -11.04 17.79
C GLY A 410 -16.35 -11.77 16.71
N GLY A 411 -15.68 -12.27 15.67
CA GLY A 411 -16.32 -13.07 14.62
C GLY A 411 -16.85 -14.42 15.12
N LEU A 412 -16.22 -15.03 16.12
CA LEU A 412 -16.68 -16.27 16.76
C LEU A 412 -17.96 -16.06 17.57
N VAL A 413 -18.13 -14.91 18.22
CA VAL A 413 -19.40 -14.57 18.90
C VAL A 413 -20.54 -14.49 17.88
N ILE A 414 -20.32 -13.83 16.74
CA ILE A 414 -21.30 -13.76 15.65
C ILE A 414 -21.57 -15.16 15.09
N ALA A 415 -20.53 -15.95 14.84
CA ALA A 415 -20.67 -17.30 14.32
C ALA A 415 -21.41 -18.22 15.28
N ALA A 416 -21.14 -18.11 16.59
CA ALA A 416 -21.81 -18.87 17.63
C ALA A 416 -23.32 -18.57 17.65
N ALA A 417 -23.70 -17.30 17.59
CA ALA A 417 -25.10 -16.90 17.51
C ALA A 417 -25.78 -17.43 16.24
N VAL A 418 -25.13 -17.29 15.08
CA VAL A 418 -25.65 -17.80 13.80
C VAL A 418 -25.82 -19.32 13.83
N LEU A 419 -24.79 -20.07 14.24
CA LEU A 419 -24.82 -21.53 14.25
C LEU A 419 -25.75 -22.12 15.33
N ALA A 420 -26.10 -21.36 16.36
CA ALA A 420 -27.05 -21.77 17.40
C ALA A 420 -28.51 -21.51 17.00
N GLU A 421 -28.79 -20.34 16.43
CA GLU A 421 -30.17 -19.86 16.21
C GLU A 421 -30.70 -20.14 14.80
N VAL A 422 -29.83 -20.32 13.81
CA VAL A 422 -30.24 -20.46 12.40
C VAL A 422 -30.46 -21.94 12.06
N PRO A 423 -31.68 -22.34 11.67
CA PRO A 423 -31.93 -23.70 11.20
C PRO A 423 -31.14 -23.99 9.92
N ARG A 424 -30.51 -25.16 9.86
CA ARG A 424 -29.76 -25.61 8.67
C ARG A 424 -30.66 -25.69 7.44
N GLY A 425 -30.13 -25.30 6.29
CA GLY A 425 -30.81 -25.38 4.99
C GLY A 425 -30.96 -24.01 4.35
N TRP A 426 -32.15 -23.70 3.83
CA TRP A 426 -32.34 -22.49 3.01
C TRP A 426 -32.08 -21.17 3.75
N TRP A 427 -32.11 -21.15 5.08
CA TRP A 427 -31.73 -19.98 5.88
C TRP A 427 -30.23 -19.65 5.82
N ASP A 428 -29.37 -20.60 5.43
CA ASP A 428 -27.94 -20.34 5.24
C ASP A 428 -27.70 -19.36 4.09
N VAL A 429 -28.59 -19.29 3.09
CA VAL A 429 -28.48 -18.38 1.94
C VAL A 429 -28.65 -16.90 2.32
N PRO A 430 -29.77 -16.45 2.95
CA PRO A 430 -29.92 -15.06 3.37
C PRO A 430 -28.90 -14.67 4.45
N VAL A 431 -28.52 -15.59 5.34
CA VAL A 431 -27.47 -15.34 6.33
C VAL A 431 -26.11 -15.16 5.65
N MET A 432 -25.76 -16.02 4.68
CA MET A 432 -24.56 -15.85 3.85
C MET A 432 -24.56 -14.52 3.12
N MET A 433 -25.71 -14.11 2.56
CA MET A 433 -25.85 -12.83 1.86
C MET A 433 -25.54 -11.65 2.79
N LEU A 434 -26.07 -11.67 4.02
CA LEU A 434 -25.83 -10.65 5.03
C LEU A 434 -24.37 -10.64 5.50
N LEU A 435 -23.81 -11.80 5.87
CA LEU A 435 -22.44 -11.90 6.37
C LEU A 435 -21.40 -11.55 5.30
N ALA A 436 -21.62 -11.96 4.04
CA ALA A 436 -20.74 -11.63 2.93
C ALA A 436 -20.77 -10.13 2.59
N ALA A 437 -21.92 -9.46 2.75
CA ALA A 437 -22.04 -8.01 2.61
C ALA A 437 -21.17 -7.24 3.63
N LEU A 438 -20.99 -7.79 4.84
CA LEU A 438 -20.16 -7.18 5.87
C LEU A 438 -18.67 -7.18 5.52
N ILE A 439 -18.20 -8.12 4.69
CA ILE A 439 -16.76 -8.25 4.37
C ILE A 439 -16.20 -6.95 3.75
N PRO A 440 -16.72 -6.43 2.61
CA PRO A 440 -16.20 -5.18 2.05
C PRO A 440 -16.48 -3.95 2.92
N ALA A 441 -17.61 -3.93 3.63
CA ALA A 441 -17.97 -2.83 4.51
C ALA A 441 -16.97 -2.67 5.67
N PHE A 442 -16.57 -3.79 6.28
CA PHE A 442 -15.65 -3.79 7.42
C PHE A 442 -14.19 -3.80 6.99
N SER A 443 -13.88 -4.31 5.80
CA SER A 443 -12.54 -4.22 5.21
C SER A 443 -12.08 -2.77 5.04
N ALA A 444 -13.00 -1.84 4.79
CA ALA A 444 -12.70 -0.41 4.70
C ALA A 444 -12.38 0.24 6.06
N LYS A 445 -12.71 -0.43 7.17
CA LYS A 445 -12.58 0.09 8.55
C LYS A 445 -11.34 -0.39 9.27
N GLY A 446 -10.80 -1.56 8.94
CA GLY A 446 -9.55 -2.06 9.51
C GLY A 446 -9.43 -3.58 9.48
N TYR A 447 -8.23 -4.09 9.77
CA TYR A 447 -7.92 -5.52 9.66
C TYR A 447 -8.66 -6.39 10.70
N ALA A 448 -8.82 -5.91 11.93
CA ALA A 448 -9.58 -6.61 12.97
C ALA A 448 -11.06 -6.79 12.56
N PHE A 449 -11.68 -5.71 12.05
CA PHE A 449 -13.06 -5.71 11.55
C PHE A 449 -13.23 -6.64 10.34
N GLN A 450 -12.27 -6.62 9.40
CA GLN A 450 -12.26 -7.54 8.26
C GLN A 450 -12.23 -9.00 8.73
N THR A 451 -11.36 -9.32 9.69
CA THR A 451 -11.26 -10.67 10.27
C THR A 451 -12.56 -11.07 10.96
N ALA A 452 -13.20 -10.16 11.70
CA ALA A 452 -14.47 -10.40 12.37
C ALA A 452 -15.61 -10.70 11.39
N ALA A 453 -15.63 -10.05 10.21
CA ALA A 453 -16.62 -10.33 9.17
C ALA A 453 -16.37 -11.66 8.43
N ILE A 454 -15.10 -11.99 8.16
CA ILE A 454 -14.73 -13.21 7.41
C ILE A 454 -14.93 -14.48 8.25
N THR A 455 -14.67 -14.42 9.55
CA THR A 455 -14.73 -15.60 10.44
C THR A 455 -16.08 -16.33 10.43
N PRO A 456 -17.24 -15.68 10.63
CA PRO A 456 -18.54 -16.35 10.61
C PRO A 456 -18.89 -16.91 9.23
N VAL A 457 -18.53 -16.22 8.15
CA VAL A 457 -18.71 -16.72 6.76
C VAL A 457 -17.97 -18.04 6.56
N ILE A 458 -16.71 -18.09 6.97
CA ILE A 458 -15.88 -19.28 6.84
C ILE A 458 -16.42 -20.43 7.69
N LEU A 459 -16.87 -20.15 8.92
CA LEU A 459 -17.44 -21.17 9.80
C LEU A 459 -18.77 -21.71 9.28
N LEU A 460 -19.62 -20.86 8.70
CA LEU A 460 -20.86 -21.26 8.05
C LEU A 460 -20.57 -22.19 6.86
N LEU A 461 -19.64 -21.83 5.97
CA LEU A 461 -19.21 -22.70 4.86
C LEU A 461 -18.63 -24.02 5.37
N SER A 462 -17.86 -23.99 6.45
CA SER A 462 -17.29 -25.18 7.08
C SER A 462 -18.36 -26.07 7.72
N ASP A 463 -19.46 -25.51 8.26
CA ASP A 463 -20.59 -26.29 8.78
C ASP A 463 -21.41 -26.93 7.66
N VAL A 464 -21.63 -26.21 6.56
CA VAL A 464 -22.28 -26.78 5.37
C VAL A 464 -21.50 -27.99 4.83
N LEU A 465 -20.16 -27.98 4.95
CA LEU A 465 -19.31 -29.09 4.50
C LEU A 465 -19.22 -30.25 5.51
N ASN A 466 -19.28 -30.00 6.82
CA ASN A 466 -18.94 -31.00 7.83
C ASN A 466 -20.02 -31.28 8.90
N HIS A 467 -21.08 -30.47 8.95
CA HIS A 467 -22.25 -30.64 9.82
C HIS A 467 -21.95 -30.67 11.34
N GLN A 468 -20.99 -29.87 11.80
CA GLN A 468 -20.54 -29.86 13.21
C GLN A 468 -21.19 -28.79 14.10
N GLY A 469 -21.83 -27.79 13.51
CA GLY A 469 -22.52 -26.69 14.20
C GLY A 469 -21.60 -25.98 15.19
N PHE A 470 -22.08 -25.84 16.43
CA PHE A 470 -21.40 -25.11 17.49
C PHE A 470 -20.01 -25.66 17.86
N ASN A 471 -19.75 -26.95 17.62
CA ASN A 471 -18.45 -27.58 17.92
C ASN A 471 -17.29 -27.00 17.10
N LEU A 472 -17.57 -26.17 16.08
CA LEU A 472 -16.56 -25.46 15.30
C LEU A 472 -15.94 -24.26 16.03
N VAL A 473 -16.65 -23.68 17.00
CA VAL A 473 -16.31 -22.37 17.58
C VAL A 473 -15.06 -22.46 18.45
N LEU A 474 -15.02 -23.41 19.39
CA LEU A 474 -13.92 -23.52 20.35
C LEU A 474 -12.60 -23.98 19.71
N PRO A 475 -12.57 -25.01 18.83
CA PRO A 475 -11.36 -25.37 18.10
C PRO A 475 -10.80 -24.20 17.29
N ARG A 476 -11.69 -23.43 16.65
CA ARG A 476 -11.28 -22.26 15.86
C ARG A 476 -10.59 -21.18 16.69
N LEU A 477 -10.98 -21.00 17.96
CA LEU A 477 -10.32 -20.08 18.87
C LEU A 477 -8.89 -20.56 19.16
N TRP A 478 -8.73 -21.84 19.54
CA TRP A 478 -7.43 -22.44 19.81
C TRP A 478 -6.50 -22.43 18.59
N ASP A 479 -7.01 -22.80 17.42
CA ASP A 479 -6.24 -22.78 16.16
C ASP A 479 -5.72 -21.37 15.83
N SER A 480 -6.53 -20.35 16.09
CA SER A 480 -6.14 -18.96 15.89
C SER A 480 -5.06 -18.53 16.87
N LEU A 481 -5.19 -18.90 18.15
CA LEU A 481 -4.20 -18.59 19.18
C LEU A 481 -2.86 -19.30 18.92
N ILE A 482 -2.89 -20.60 18.58
CA ILE A 482 -1.69 -21.38 18.25
C ILE A 482 -1.02 -20.80 17.00
N GLY A 483 -1.79 -20.49 15.96
CA GLY A 483 -1.24 -19.88 14.74
C GLY A 483 -0.60 -18.52 14.99
N CYS A 484 -1.23 -17.68 15.83
CA CYS A 484 -0.66 -16.40 16.25
C CYS A 484 0.63 -16.60 17.08
N ALA A 485 0.65 -17.56 18.00
CA ALA A 485 1.83 -17.87 18.81
C ALA A 485 3.02 -18.33 17.94
N ILE A 486 2.80 -19.25 17.01
CA ILE A 486 3.84 -19.71 16.07
C ILE A 486 4.34 -18.54 15.21
N ALA A 487 3.44 -17.71 14.71
CA ALA A 487 3.80 -16.54 13.90
C ALA A 487 4.66 -15.52 14.67
N LEU A 488 4.39 -15.33 15.97
CA LEU A 488 5.16 -14.46 16.84
C LEU A 488 6.52 -15.07 17.22
N ILE A 489 6.56 -16.36 17.58
CA ILE A 489 7.80 -17.01 18.05
C ILE A 489 8.73 -17.31 16.87
N ALA A 490 8.29 -18.14 15.92
CA ALA A 490 9.13 -18.58 14.81
C ALA A 490 9.24 -17.51 13.72
N GLY A 491 8.17 -16.74 13.51
CA GLY A 491 8.16 -15.69 12.50
C GLY A 491 8.89 -14.43 12.98
N TYR A 492 8.49 -13.88 14.12
CA TYR A 492 8.94 -12.56 14.55
C TYR A 492 10.20 -12.62 15.43
N LEU A 493 10.21 -13.44 16.49
CA LEU A 493 11.31 -13.46 17.48
C LEU A 493 12.61 -14.07 16.93
N LEU A 494 12.53 -15.06 16.04
CA LEU A 494 13.71 -15.73 15.47
C LEU A 494 14.47 -14.88 14.42
N TRP A 495 13.89 -13.76 13.97
CA TRP A 495 14.43 -12.93 12.88
C TRP A 495 14.71 -11.45 13.27
N PRO A 496 15.42 -11.17 14.39
CA PRO A 496 15.62 -9.81 14.88
C PRO A 496 16.60 -8.98 14.01
N GLU A 497 17.52 -9.62 13.29
CA GLU A 497 18.65 -8.95 12.60
C GLU A 497 18.32 -8.17 11.33
N SER A 498 17.11 -8.27 10.77
CA SER A 498 16.86 -7.76 9.42
C SER A 498 16.50 -6.27 9.31
N TRP A 499 16.28 -5.57 10.43
CA TRP A 499 15.76 -4.20 10.46
C TRP A 499 16.74 -3.15 11.01
N HIS A 500 17.50 -3.49 12.06
CA HIS A 500 18.35 -2.52 12.76
C HIS A 500 19.48 -1.92 11.91
N THR A 501 20.13 -2.74 11.08
CA THR A 501 21.24 -2.33 10.22
C THR A 501 20.83 -1.68 8.91
N ARG A 502 19.53 -1.69 8.55
CA ARG A 502 19.08 -1.22 7.21
C ARG A 502 18.37 0.12 7.21
N ILE A 503 17.69 0.47 8.29
CA ILE A 503 16.91 1.70 8.34
C ILE A 503 17.83 2.93 8.38
N GLY A 504 18.86 2.90 9.23
CA GLY A 504 19.87 3.96 9.30
C GLY A 504 20.65 4.10 8.00
N THR A 505 21.14 2.99 7.42
CA THR A 505 21.90 3.04 6.15
C THR A 505 21.06 3.54 4.98
N ARG A 506 19.79 3.16 4.88
CA ARG A 506 18.91 3.65 3.81
C ARG A 506 18.54 5.12 3.97
N LEU A 507 18.36 5.59 5.20
CA LEU A 507 18.17 7.00 5.46
C LEU A 507 19.46 7.77 5.12
N ALA A 508 20.62 7.26 5.49
CA ALA A 508 21.91 7.83 5.11
C ALA A 508 22.09 7.90 3.59
N ASP A 509 21.75 6.85 2.85
CA ASP A 509 21.80 6.85 1.39
C ASP A 509 20.82 7.87 0.78
N ALA A 510 19.64 8.04 1.37
CA ALA A 510 18.68 9.07 0.95
C ALA A 510 19.16 10.50 1.25
N VAL A 511 19.85 10.71 2.38
CA VAL A 511 20.50 11.98 2.72
C VAL A 511 21.64 12.28 1.74
N ALA A 512 22.50 11.29 1.44
CA ALA A 512 23.58 11.43 0.47
C ALA A 512 23.05 11.76 -0.95
N ALA A 513 21.98 11.08 -1.38
CA ALA A 513 21.32 11.38 -2.65
C ALA A 513 20.67 12.77 -2.67
N THR A 514 20.21 13.27 -1.52
CA THR A 514 19.74 14.65 -1.37
C THR A 514 20.88 15.66 -1.56
N ALA A 515 22.08 15.38 -1.02
CA ALA A 515 23.27 16.22 -1.24
C ALA A 515 23.63 16.33 -2.73
N GLU A 516 23.66 15.19 -3.45
CA GLU A 516 23.88 15.18 -4.89
C GLU A 516 22.82 15.99 -5.67
N TYR A 517 21.57 15.91 -5.23
CA TYR A 517 20.48 16.69 -5.86
C TYR A 517 20.62 18.19 -5.63
N VAL A 518 21.05 18.63 -4.43
CA VAL A 518 21.31 20.05 -4.13
C VAL A 518 22.38 20.61 -5.08
N GLU A 519 23.50 19.91 -5.23
CA GLU A 519 24.57 20.34 -6.16
C GLU A 519 24.10 20.36 -7.60
N TYR A 520 23.39 19.31 -8.03
CA TYR A 520 22.92 19.20 -9.39
C TYR A 520 21.87 20.28 -9.73
N ALA A 521 20.98 20.62 -8.79
CA ALA A 521 19.93 21.61 -8.98
C ALA A 521 20.46 23.01 -9.32
N PHE A 522 21.63 23.36 -8.78
CA PHE A 522 22.30 24.66 -8.98
C PHE A 522 23.58 24.58 -9.82
N SER A 523 23.86 23.43 -10.44
CA SER A 523 24.99 23.27 -11.35
C SER A 523 24.79 24.04 -12.66
N ALA A 524 25.89 24.39 -13.34
CA ALA A 524 25.87 25.15 -14.60
C ALA A 524 25.28 24.36 -15.80
N GLY A 525 25.07 23.05 -15.67
CA GLY A 525 24.48 22.20 -16.70
C GLY A 525 22.95 22.29 -16.71
N ASP A 526 22.37 23.07 -17.62
CA ASP A 526 20.92 23.29 -17.67
C ASP A 526 20.14 22.21 -18.42
N ASP A 527 20.29 20.92 -18.06
CA ASP A 527 19.35 19.89 -18.52
C ASP A 527 18.15 19.77 -17.57
N ARG A 528 17.08 20.51 -17.90
CA ARG A 528 15.80 20.44 -17.19
C ARG A 528 15.24 19.01 -17.14
N ALA A 529 15.43 18.20 -18.17
CA ALA A 529 14.90 16.85 -18.23
C ALA A 529 15.64 15.91 -17.27
N GLU A 530 16.96 16.05 -17.17
CA GLU A 530 17.77 15.27 -16.23
C GLU A 530 17.49 15.66 -14.76
N ARG A 531 17.29 16.95 -14.45
CA ARG A 531 16.86 17.39 -13.10
C ARG A 531 15.56 16.73 -12.66
N VAL A 532 14.57 16.70 -13.54
CA VAL A 532 13.28 16.04 -13.26
C VAL A 532 13.48 14.54 -13.01
N ARG A 533 14.39 13.88 -13.73
CA ARG A 533 14.71 12.45 -13.52
C ARG A 533 15.40 12.21 -12.17
N HIS A 534 16.38 13.02 -11.80
CA HIS A 534 17.07 12.92 -10.49
C HIS A 534 16.08 13.09 -9.33
N ARG A 535 15.29 14.15 -9.37
CA ARG A 535 14.30 14.44 -8.33
C ARG A 535 13.26 13.32 -8.21
N ARG A 536 12.77 12.78 -9.33
CA ARG A 536 11.79 11.68 -9.32
C ARG A 536 12.37 10.40 -8.73
N ARG A 537 13.67 10.13 -8.94
CA ARG A 537 14.36 9.01 -8.28
C ARG A 537 14.41 9.26 -6.77
N LEU A 538 14.89 10.43 -6.36
CA LEU A 538 14.98 10.82 -4.95
C LEU A 538 13.65 10.73 -4.20
N TYR A 539 12.55 11.25 -4.76
CA TYR A 539 11.23 11.13 -4.13
C TYR A 539 10.71 9.70 -4.03
N ARG A 540 11.04 8.85 -5.01
CA ARG A 540 10.66 7.44 -4.95
C ARG A 540 11.44 6.72 -3.86
N ASP A 541 12.73 7.02 -3.73
CA ASP A 541 13.60 6.44 -2.71
C ASP A 541 13.17 6.91 -1.31
N LEU A 542 12.89 8.21 -1.14
CA LEU A 542 12.34 8.77 0.11
C LEU A 542 10.96 8.19 0.46
N SER A 543 10.06 8.05 -0.53
CA SER A 543 8.77 7.40 -0.31
C SER A 543 8.94 5.94 0.13
N THR A 544 9.94 5.23 -0.41
CA THR A 544 10.29 3.87 0.02
C THR A 544 10.77 3.88 1.47
N VAL A 545 11.74 4.73 1.81
CA VAL A 545 12.26 4.90 3.18
C VAL A 545 11.13 5.20 4.15
N ARG A 546 10.27 6.17 3.84
CA ARG A 546 9.11 6.53 4.65
C ARG A 546 8.18 5.34 4.89
N SER A 547 7.82 4.60 3.84
CA SER A 547 6.93 3.46 3.96
C SER A 547 7.49 2.38 4.91
N GLU A 548 8.82 2.23 4.94
CA GLU A 548 9.50 1.33 5.87
C GLU A 548 9.50 1.87 7.31
N PHE A 549 9.71 3.18 7.49
CA PHE A 549 9.61 3.83 8.81
C PHE A 549 8.19 3.80 9.36
N GLN A 550 7.16 4.09 8.55
CA GLN A 550 5.75 3.98 8.96
C GLN A 550 5.40 2.57 9.39
N ARG A 551 5.93 1.57 8.69
CA ARG A 551 5.80 0.16 9.09
C ARG A 551 6.45 -0.08 10.45
N ALA A 552 7.66 0.44 10.66
CA ALA A 552 8.39 0.29 11.92
C ALA A 552 7.71 1.01 13.10
N LEU A 553 7.03 2.15 12.88
CA LEU A 553 6.26 2.85 13.91
C LEU A 553 5.13 1.98 14.50
N THR A 554 4.61 1.03 13.71
CA THR A 554 3.57 0.10 14.17
C THR A 554 4.11 -1.12 14.94
N GLU A 555 5.44 -1.24 15.08
CA GLU A 555 6.08 -2.32 15.83
C GLU A 555 6.13 -2.01 17.33
N PRO A 556 6.00 -3.03 18.22
CA PRO A 556 6.12 -2.81 19.66
C PRO A 556 7.52 -2.30 20.06
N PRO A 557 7.66 -1.65 21.24
CA PRO A 557 8.95 -1.25 21.77
C PRO A 557 9.92 -2.44 21.90
N PRO A 558 11.23 -2.26 21.64
CA PRO A 558 11.94 -0.99 21.43
C PRO A 558 11.92 -0.46 19.98
N MET A 559 11.32 -1.18 19.03
CA MET A 559 11.43 -0.88 17.59
C MET A 559 10.60 0.34 17.20
N GLY A 560 9.32 0.38 17.60
CA GLY A 560 8.47 1.55 17.37
C GLY A 560 9.02 2.82 18.03
N ALA A 561 9.62 2.69 19.22
CA ALA A 561 10.24 3.80 19.93
C ALA A 561 11.46 4.37 19.19
N ARG A 562 12.33 3.51 18.63
CA ARG A 562 13.47 3.96 17.80
C ARG A 562 13.00 4.56 16.47
N ALA A 563 12.03 3.94 15.80
CA ALA A 563 11.47 4.51 14.57
C ALA A 563 10.82 5.87 14.80
N ALA A 564 10.15 6.06 15.95
CA ALA A 564 9.59 7.34 16.37
C ALA A 564 10.67 8.40 16.62
N ALA A 565 11.80 8.02 17.20
CA ALA A 565 12.93 8.94 17.42
C ALA A 565 13.57 9.43 16.09
N TRP A 566 13.60 8.58 15.07
CA TRP A 566 14.18 8.89 13.75
C TRP A 566 13.16 9.53 12.78
N TRP A 567 11.87 9.50 13.11
CA TRP A 567 10.80 10.02 12.25
C TRP A 567 10.95 11.51 11.92
N PRO A 568 11.30 12.41 12.88
CA PRO A 568 11.54 13.81 12.57
C PRO A 568 12.64 14.02 11.54
N LEU A 569 13.68 13.18 11.53
CA LEU A 569 14.76 13.25 10.54
C LEU A 569 14.27 12.88 9.14
N VAL A 570 13.42 11.86 8.99
CA VAL A 570 12.81 11.50 7.70
C VAL A 570 12.00 12.67 7.15
N VAL A 571 11.22 13.33 8.01
CA VAL A 571 10.44 14.53 7.63
C VAL A 571 11.37 15.68 7.25
N ALA A 572 12.44 15.92 8.01
CA ALA A 572 13.42 16.95 7.71
C ALA A 572 14.08 16.73 6.34
N VAL A 573 14.47 15.50 6.00
CA VAL A 573 15.05 15.19 4.67
C VAL A 573 14.06 15.47 3.54
N GLU A 574 12.78 15.14 3.71
CA GLU A 574 11.76 15.50 2.71
C GLU A 574 11.62 17.02 2.55
N ARG A 575 11.65 17.76 3.66
CA ARG A 575 11.60 19.22 3.66
C ARG A 575 12.83 19.85 3.01
N ILE A 576 14.02 19.24 3.16
CA ILE A 576 15.25 19.65 2.47
C ILE A 576 15.08 19.51 0.95
N VAL A 577 14.51 18.40 0.47
CA VAL A 577 14.23 18.22 -0.97
C VAL A 577 13.20 19.24 -1.48
N ASP A 578 12.18 19.52 -0.68
CA ASP A 578 11.15 20.52 -0.97
C ASP A 578 11.73 21.94 -1.04
N ALA A 579 12.53 22.32 -0.05
CA ALA A 579 13.21 23.62 0.00
C ALA A 579 14.19 23.78 -1.17
N THR A 580 14.94 22.73 -1.53
CA THR A 580 15.82 22.73 -2.70
C THR A 580 15.02 22.95 -3.99
N THR A 581 13.89 22.25 -4.13
CA THR A 581 13.00 22.36 -5.29
C THR A 581 12.38 23.76 -5.37
N ALA A 582 11.88 24.28 -4.25
CA ALA A 582 11.31 25.61 -4.15
C ALA A 582 12.33 26.70 -4.48
N ALA A 583 13.55 26.59 -3.97
CA ALA A 583 14.63 27.52 -4.24
C ALA A 583 14.98 27.55 -5.74
N ARG A 584 15.13 26.38 -6.37
CA ARG A 584 15.40 26.31 -7.82
C ARG A 584 14.26 26.88 -8.67
N VAL A 585 13.01 26.62 -8.27
CA VAL A 585 11.83 27.20 -8.93
C VAL A 585 11.84 28.73 -8.81
N ARG A 586 12.12 29.28 -7.63
CA ARG A 586 12.23 30.74 -7.44
C ARG A 586 13.30 31.36 -8.34
N VAL A 587 14.49 30.73 -8.45
CA VAL A 587 15.57 31.19 -9.34
C VAL A 587 15.12 31.21 -10.80
N ASN A 588 14.46 30.16 -11.28
CA ASN A 588 13.94 30.10 -12.66
C ASN A 588 12.90 31.21 -12.96
N HIS A 589 12.24 31.73 -11.93
CA HIS A 589 11.24 32.78 -12.04
C HIS A 589 11.76 34.13 -11.50
N GLY A 590 13.08 34.35 -11.56
CA GLY A 590 13.70 35.67 -11.37
C GLY A 590 14.04 36.04 -9.93
N ALA A 591 14.29 35.05 -9.06
CA ALA A 591 15.06 35.28 -7.84
C ALA A 591 16.57 35.15 -8.13
N ASP A 592 17.39 35.80 -7.31
CA ASP A 592 18.85 35.73 -7.45
C ASP A 592 19.37 34.31 -7.21
N ALA A 593 20.35 33.91 -8.03
CA ALA A 593 20.98 32.61 -7.90
C ALA A 593 21.85 32.57 -6.63
N PRO A 594 21.88 31.44 -5.90
CA PRO A 594 22.69 31.32 -4.70
C PRO A 594 24.19 31.34 -5.03
N ALA A 595 25.00 31.76 -4.07
CA ALA A 595 26.45 31.68 -4.19
C ALA A 595 26.90 30.22 -4.28
N ALA A 596 27.85 29.91 -5.18
CA ALA A 596 28.36 28.55 -5.34
C ALA A 596 28.93 27.95 -4.05
N GLY A 597 29.55 28.80 -3.21
CA GLY A 597 30.04 28.42 -1.88
C GLY A 597 28.95 27.93 -0.93
N GLU A 598 27.78 28.60 -0.94
CA GLU A 598 26.62 28.23 -0.11
C GLU A 598 26.06 26.86 -0.51
N VAL A 599 26.03 26.55 -1.81
CA VAL A 599 25.60 25.24 -2.33
C VAL A 599 26.55 24.13 -1.89
N THR A 600 27.87 24.34 -2.00
CA THR A 600 28.87 23.35 -1.58
C THR A 600 28.89 23.12 -0.07
N GLU A 601 28.66 24.18 0.73
CA GLU A 601 28.58 24.07 2.19
C GLU A 601 27.39 23.20 2.61
N ILE A 602 26.19 23.49 2.08
CA ILE A 602 24.99 22.70 2.36
C ILE A 602 25.16 21.24 1.94
N ALA A 603 25.77 20.99 0.77
CA ALA A 603 26.01 19.64 0.29
C ALA A 603 27.03 18.88 1.15
N ALA A 604 28.09 19.56 1.63
CA ALA A 604 29.07 18.96 2.54
C ALA A 604 28.43 18.56 3.87
N GLU A 605 27.61 19.43 4.45
CA GLU A 605 26.88 19.19 5.70
C GLU A 605 25.91 18.00 5.61
N LEU A 606 25.23 17.84 4.48
CA LEU A 606 24.36 16.68 4.21
C LEU A 606 25.18 15.38 4.08
N ARG A 607 26.37 15.42 3.46
CA ARG A 607 27.25 14.24 3.38
C ARG A 607 27.78 13.84 4.75
N GLU A 608 28.20 14.81 5.55
CA GLU A 608 28.65 14.57 6.92
C GLU A 608 27.52 13.99 7.78
N LEU A 609 26.29 14.51 7.63
CA LEU A 609 25.10 13.92 8.25
C LEU A 609 24.88 12.47 7.79
N ALA A 610 25.01 12.18 6.48
CA ALA A 610 24.87 10.82 5.97
C ALA A 610 25.94 9.86 6.53
N GLU A 611 27.18 10.31 6.67
CA GLU A 611 28.26 9.54 7.30
C GLU A 611 27.99 9.29 8.79
N GLY A 612 27.60 10.33 9.54
CA GLY A 612 27.21 10.20 10.94
C GLY A 612 26.04 9.24 11.18
N LEU A 613 25.07 9.19 10.25
CA LEU A 613 23.95 8.24 10.29
C LEU A 613 24.36 6.79 9.99
N ARG A 614 25.49 6.57 9.30
CA ARG A 614 26.04 5.23 9.07
C ARG A 614 26.79 4.71 10.30
N GLU A 615 27.39 5.58 11.07
CA GLU A 615 28.23 5.24 12.23
C GLU A 615 27.47 5.20 13.55
N SER A 616 26.39 6.00 13.70
CA SER A 616 25.65 6.14 14.96
C SER A 616 24.44 5.20 15.08
N VAL A 617 24.24 4.67 16.29
CA VAL A 617 23.06 3.86 16.67
C VAL A 617 22.04 4.68 17.49
N THR A 618 22.46 5.82 18.03
CA THR A 618 21.69 6.70 18.91
C THR A 618 21.75 8.15 18.42
N LEU A 619 20.59 8.75 18.20
CA LEU A 619 20.42 10.16 17.86
C LEU A 619 20.57 11.03 19.12
N VAL A 620 21.39 12.10 19.06
CA VAL A 620 21.52 13.10 20.14
C VAL A 620 21.29 14.49 19.55
N GLU A 621 20.65 15.36 20.34
CA GLU A 621 20.38 16.75 19.96
C GLU A 621 21.60 17.65 20.20
N VAL A 622 22.11 18.31 19.15
CA VAL A 622 23.22 19.27 19.23
C VAL A 622 22.91 20.52 18.40
N ARG A 623 23.24 21.71 18.92
CA ARG A 623 23.07 22.99 18.20
C ARG A 623 24.03 23.08 17.01
N ALA A 624 23.50 23.22 15.81
CA ALA A 624 24.27 23.59 14.61
C ALA A 624 24.15 25.11 14.36
N GLU A 625 25.28 25.82 14.42
CA GLU A 625 25.39 27.21 13.97
C GLU A 625 25.82 27.25 12.50
N LEU A 626 24.91 26.95 11.59
CA LEU A 626 25.11 27.26 10.17
C LEU A 626 24.95 28.78 10.00
N SER A 627 25.99 29.55 9.72
CA SER A 627 25.89 31.00 9.45
C SER A 627 25.67 31.26 7.96
N GLY A 628 24.79 32.18 7.58
CA GLY A 628 24.68 32.62 6.19
C GLY A 628 23.55 33.63 5.97
N ASP A 629 23.50 34.25 4.80
CA ASP A 629 22.61 35.37 4.47
C ASP A 629 21.11 35.02 4.55
N GLU A 630 20.36 35.61 5.48
CA GLU A 630 18.92 35.33 5.65
C GLU A 630 18.07 35.72 4.43
N GLU A 631 18.60 36.56 3.53
CA GLU A 631 17.93 36.97 2.29
C GLU A 631 18.14 36.00 1.12
N SER A 632 19.08 35.05 1.24
CA SER A 632 19.36 34.05 0.20
C SER A 632 18.15 33.15 -0.08
N VAL A 633 18.01 32.73 -1.35
CA VAL A 633 16.98 31.76 -1.77
C VAL A 633 17.12 30.40 -1.06
N LEU A 634 18.30 30.10 -0.51
CA LEU A 634 18.59 28.88 0.25
C LEU A 634 18.36 29.01 1.75
N ALA A 635 17.92 30.16 2.27
CA ALA A 635 17.65 30.34 3.70
C ALA A 635 16.67 29.28 4.29
N PRO A 636 15.55 28.93 3.63
CA PRO A 636 14.67 27.85 4.10
C PRO A 636 15.35 26.47 4.07
N LEU A 637 16.20 26.22 3.06
CA LEU A 637 16.96 24.98 2.96
C LEU A 637 17.94 24.86 4.13
N ARG A 638 18.69 25.93 4.45
CA ARG A 638 19.60 25.95 5.61
C ARG A 638 18.87 25.72 6.92
N GLN A 639 17.66 26.27 7.11
CA GLN A 639 16.86 26.01 8.31
C GLN A 639 16.51 24.53 8.46
N GLU A 640 16.11 23.86 7.38
CA GLU A 640 15.79 22.43 7.41
C GLU A 640 17.04 21.55 7.61
N VAL A 641 18.20 21.93 7.04
CA VAL A 641 19.48 21.24 7.31
C VAL A 641 19.90 21.42 8.77
N ARG A 642 19.78 22.64 9.34
CA ARG A 642 20.03 22.88 10.78
C ARG A 642 19.13 22.00 11.64
N ALA A 643 17.84 21.93 11.32
CA ALA A 643 16.88 21.09 12.04
C ALA A 643 17.25 19.60 11.93
N ALA A 644 17.62 19.13 10.73
CA ALA A 644 18.05 17.75 10.52
C ALA A 644 19.31 17.40 11.32
N ARG A 645 20.33 18.26 11.33
CA ARG A 645 21.55 18.05 12.13
C ARG A 645 21.28 18.08 13.63
N ALA A 646 20.38 18.96 14.08
CA ALA A 646 19.95 18.99 15.46
C ALA A 646 19.25 17.70 15.91
N ILE A 647 18.77 16.86 14.99
CA ILE A 647 18.13 15.59 15.34
C ILE A 647 19.15 14.43 15.35
N ALA A 648 20.36 14.58 14.80
CA ALA A 648 21.07 13.43 14.24
C ALA A 648 22.58 13.28 14.47
N SER A 649 23.27 14.11 15.27
CA SER A 649 24.73 13.98 15.36
C SER A 649 25.20 12.84 16.29
N PRO A 650 26.30 12.15 15.93
CA PRO A 650 27.03 11.29 16.85
C PRO A 650 27.67 12.13 17.97
N THR A 651 27.83 11.54 19.14
CA THR A 651 28.67 12.10 20.22
C THR A 651 30.14 11.95 19.83
N PRO A 652 31.02 12.94 20.09
CA PRO A 652 32.47 12.73 20.02
C PRO A 652 32.97 11.75 21.10
#